data_AF-A0A934D680-F1
#
_entry.id   AF-A0A934D680-F1
#
_cell.length_a   1.000
_cell.length_b   1.000
_cell.length_c   1.000
_cell.angle_alpha   90.00
_cell.angle_beta   90.00
_cell.angle_gamma   90.00
#
_symmetry.space_group_name_H-M   'P 1'
#
loop_
_entity.id
_entity.type
_entity.pdbx_description
1 polymer ?
#
loop_
_entity_poly.entity_id
_entity_poly.type
_entity_poly.pdbx_seq_one_letter_code
_entity_poly.pdbx_strand_id
1 'polypeptide(L)'
;MRRGRLNRALLVGAALLTVTGLAVAASMADIRNTKHNFSALVVPSAVNRTASASTESQICAFCHTPHGATDAPKAPLWNRQLSGATYIPYSSTSIDATDLGQPGGKSKLCLSCHDGTIALGSVNVLNRVENPQIGFTGTQSDGTIPEGPHGASTGFTRRLGVDLRNDHPISFTFDAAQAARDTELYTPATVAHLANRDAKQGIKPTLPLEDNKVECISCHDPHVRSDVPGENIKFLRVNRFQQQPPVQGQFDAKNDLICLGCHNKEGWAGSAHAHPAVADEHYQSAAAQLREFPDNTQVWRAACLNCHDPHTVQGSRRLLREGTDGPVTVTNQGARYKQGGNPAIEEVCWACHSADGAVLQGQIDPSNNPAFQVPDIKTDFTTMARHMPIQSADQPAGYEVHSIGSGPGDQPRRGQDFLEDPNNLGKTDLTNRHAECTDCHNPHRVMKNRLFNSDNSTPHLAGTHAHTPAQLAEAGQTKHTNLASGVLRGIWGVEPQYGSTAFGSAGVPATFEVKRGDPGVNPNTDVSASYLTREYQICFKCHSNYAYGNDVSNTEAGNGPPLLGSFSGGTPYSTNVMKQYTNQAMEYQSPTDHMAEGTSGSPTGAYDGSSGCSVTNASTESGINLTINGTLDHDGNCTDWRNDNHRSWHPAVRETGRTPAVRKADANDWRSPFNLAVGEQTMYCTDCHGSSTAPDTVVPNGGEDGYPWGPHGSNDNFLLKGGWSDQTGVPAAGQNDLCFRCHQPDQYRPTAVPGVVQLSGFRMALGSGSGCLSFKLTNLHVAHATGVNGVVNFRCTYCHIAVPHGWKNKAFLANLNDVGLEAPLLAGEAGSADSRQVRYTGAPQGTGRYYNGPYYNGAVLKVRKFARSGEWLDVNCGSSGTPGNGIAGVSWMNNNSETCRSLP
;
A
#
# COMPACT_ATOMS: atom_id res chain seq x y z
N MET A 1 47.74 -1.84 -76.62
CA MET A 1 48.74 -2.82 -76.13
C MET A 1 48.38 -3.24 -74.71
N ARG A 2 48.45 -4.57 -74.44
CA ARG A 2 48.50 -5.27 -73.13
C ARG A 2 47.27 -5.24 -72.17
N ARG A 3 46.48 -6.32 -72.30
CA ARG A 3 46.02 -7.32 -71.31
C ARG A 3 45.96 -6.96 -69.81
N GLY A 4 44.85 -7.35 -69.16
CA GLY A 4 44.85 -7.85 -67.76
C GLY A 4 43.49 -7.83 -67.04
N ARG A 5 42.93 -9.00 -66.76
CA ARG A 5 41.65 -9.27 -66.05
C ARG A 5 41.76 -9.01 -64.54
N LEU A 6 40.66 -8.68 -63.85
CA LEU A 6 39.94 -9.56 -62.88
C LEU A 6 38.86 -8.83 -62.06
N ASN A 7 37.70 -9.50 -62.02
CA ASN A 7 36.46 -9.33 -61.26
C ASN A 7 36.54 -8.63 -59.89
N ARG A 8 35.51 -7.82 -59.60
CA ARG A 8 34.65 -7.95 -58.41
C ARG A 8 33.32 -7.24 -58.64
N ALA A 9 32.25 -8.03 -58.68
CA ALA A 9 30.87 -7.56 -58.65
C ALA A 9 30.55 -7.01 -57.25
N LEU A 10 29.91 -5.84 -57.18
CA LEU A 10 29.13 -5.43 -56.01
C LEU A 10 27.70 -5.15 -56.49
N LEU A 11 26.79 -6.01 -56.04
CA LEU A 11 25.35 -5.88 -56.18
C LEU A 11 24.86 -4.67 -55.37
N VAL A 12 24.22 -3.71 -56.05
CA VAL A 12 23.32 -2.74 -55.44
C VAL A 12 21.98 -3.47 -55.23
N GLY A 13 21.76 -3.96 -54.01
CA GLY A 13 20.47 -4.49 -53.58
C GLY A 13 19.68 -3.39 -52.88
N ALA A 14 18.63 -2.90 -53.54
CA ALA A 14 17.66 -1.98 -52.95
C ALA A 14 16.88 -2.70 -51.83
N ALA A 15 17.11 -2.30 -50.58
CA ALA A 15 16.23 -2.63 -49.47
C ALA A 15 15.00 -1.71 -49.54
N LEU A 16 13.91 -2.19 -50.14
CA LEU A 16 12.59 -1.63 -49.88
C LEU A 16 12.23 -1.93 -48.42
N LEU A 17 12.43 -0.96 -47.54
CA LEU A 17 11.74 -0.91 -46.26
C LEU A 17 10.25 -0.67 -46.56
N THR A 18 9.45 -1.73 -46.52
CA THR A 18 8.00 -1.60 -46.41
C THR A 18 7.68 -1.12 -45.00
N VAL A 19 7.60 0.20 -44.80
CA VAL A 19 6.90 0.79 -43.67
C VAL A 19 5.43 0.49 -43.87
N THR A 20 4.95 -0.65 -43.36
CA THR A 20 3.52 -0.88 -43.19
C THR A 20 3.05 0.04 -42.06
N GLY A 21 2.63 1.25 -42.43
CA GLY A 21 1.84 2.08 -41.53
C GLY A 21 0.60 1.30 -41.13
N LEU A 22 0.42 1.08 -39.83
CA LEU A 22 -0.84 0.60 -39.27
C LEU A 22 -1.93 1.59 -39.71
N ALA A 23 -2.81 1.15 -40.61
CA ALA A 23 -3.99 1.91 -40.98
C ALA A 23 -4.87 2.04 -39.72
N VAL A 24 -5.04 3.27 -39.25
CA VAL A 24 -5.95 3.58 -38.13
C VAL A 24 -7.38 3.36 -38.61
N ALA A 25 -8.17 2.61 -37.85
CA ALA A 25 -9.58 2.42 -38.12
C ALA A 25 -10.33 3.77 -38.07
N ALA A 26 -10.95 4.18 -39.18
CA ALA A 26 -11.80 5.36 -39.21
C ALA A 26 -13.25 5.00 -38.85
N SER A 27 -13.89 5.80 -37.99
CA SER A 27 -15.33 5.65 -37.73
C SER A 27 -16.14 6.03 -38.98
N MET A 28 -17.04 5.16 -39.44
CA MET A 28 -17.97 5.43 -40.54
C MET A 28 -19.42 5.48 -40.04
N ALA A 29 -20.21 6.41 -40.59
CA ALA A 29 -21.64 6.49 -40.34
C ALA A 29 -22.38 5.42 -41.17
N ASP A 30 -22.81 4.34 -40.52
CA ASP A 30 -23.46 3.21 -41.16
C ASP A 30 -24.35 2.42 -40.19
N ILE A 31 -25.46 3.04 -39.76
CA ILE A 31 -26.44 2.45 -38.83
C ILE A 31 -26.90 1.04 -39.23
N ARG A 32 -26.96 0.76 -40.55
CA ARG A 32 -27.35 -0.55 -41.13
C ARG A 32 -26.53 -1.70 -40.57
N ASN A 33 -25.27 -1.44 -40.27
CA ASN A 33 -24.28 -2.39 -39.76
C ASN A 33 -23.89 -2.05 -38.32
N THR A 34 -24.90 -1.80 -37.47
CA THR A 34 -24.76 -1.64 -36.03
C THR A 34 -25.75 -2.56 -35.30
N LYS A 35 -25.55 -2.76 -33.98
CA LYS A 35 -26.54 -3.51 -33.17
C LYS A 35 -27.88 -2.76 -33.00
N HIS A 36 -27.92 -1.47 -33.33
CA HIS A 36 -29.14 -0.64 -33.27
C HIS A 36 -29.99 -0.72 -34.55
N ASN A 37 -29.54 -1.46 -35.58
CA ASN A 37 -30.43 -1.82 -36.67
C ASN A 37 -31.36 -2.94 -36.17
N PHE A 38 -32.65 -2.65 -35.94
CA PHE A 38 -33.64 -3.65 -35.52
C PHE A 38 -34.50 -4.20 -36.66
N SER A 39 -34.25 -3.86 -37.93
CA SER A 39 -35.06 -4.33 -39.07
C SER A 39 -35.06 -5.86 -39.20
N ALA A 40 -36.09 -6.43 -39.81
CA ALA A 40 -36.21 -7.86 -40.06
C ALA A 40 -35.13 -8.40 -41.01
N LEU A 41 -34.55 -7.54 -41.85
CA LEU A 41 -33.54 -7.90 -42.85
C LEU A 41 -32.33 -6.96 -42.75
N VAL A 42 -31.13 -7.54 -42.74
CA VAL A 42 -29.85 -6.80 -42.83
C VAL A 42 -29.11 -7.26 -44.07
N VAL A 43 -28.85 -6.34 -45.00
CA VAL A 43 -28.09 -6.62 -46.22
C VAL A 43 -27.04 -5.52 -46.39
N PRO A 44 -25.72 -5.82 -46.29
CA PRO A 44 -25.09 -7.11 -45.96
C PRO A 44 -25.01 -7.41 -44.45
N SER A 45 -24.97 -8.69 -44.04
CA SER A 45 -24.97 -9.11 -42.62
C SER A 45 -23.59 -9.01 -41.95
N ALA A 46 -23.11 -7.79 -41.69
CA ALA A 46 -21.82 -7.58 -41.03
C ALA A 46 -21.89 -7.57 -39.49
N VAL A 47 -23.08 -7.67 -38.88
CA VAL A 47 -23.27 -7.57 -37.42
C VAL A 47 -24.19 -8.68 -36.90
N ASN A 48 -23.76 -9.34 -35.83
CA ASN A 48 -24.60 -10.28 -35.07
C ASN A 48 -25.57 -9.51 -34.15
N ARG A 49 -26.87 -9.80 -34.27
CA ARG A 49 -27.94 -9.17 -33.48
C ARG A 49 -28.70 -10.25 -32.72
N THR A 50 -28.87 -10.04 -31.42
CA THR A 50 -29.67 -10.93 -30.57
C THR A 50 -31.16 -10.68 -30.76
N ALA A 51 -31.57 -9.40 -30.91
CA ALA A 51 -32.96 -9.01 -31.07
C ALA A 51 -33.21 -8.32 -32.41
N SER A 52 -34.34 -8.62 -33.06
CA SER A 52 -34.75 -8.01 -34.33
C SER A 52 -36.26 -8.10 -34.54
N ALA A 53 -36.83 -7.16 -35.29
CA ALA A 53 -38.22 -7.22 -35.71
C ALA A 53 -38.48 -8.45 -36.59
N SER A 54 -39.68 -9.02 -36.47
CA SER A 54 -40.07 -10.21 -37.24
C SER A 54 -40.39 -9.89 -38.71
N THR A 55 -40.92 -8.69 -38.99
CA THR A 55 -41.40 -8.31 -40.33
C THR A 55 -41.06 -6.89 -40.77
N GLU A 56 -40.87 -5.94 -39.84
CA GLU A 56 -40.63 -4.54 -40.18
C GLU A 56 -39.21 -4.33 -40.77
N SER A 57 -39.12 -3.66 -41.93
CA SER A 57 -37.86 -3.52 -42.69
C SER A 57 -37.22 -2.14 -42.59
N GLN A 58 -37.94 -1.12 -42.11
CA GLN A 58 -37.42 0.23 -41.93
C GLN A 58 -36.45 0.32 -40.77
N ILE A 59 -35.22 0.73 -41.04
CA ILE A 59 -34.14 0.79 -40.05
C ILE A 59 -34.37 1.91 -39.02
N CYS A 60 -34.77 3.09 -39.48
CA CYS A 60 -34.89 4.27 -38.62
C CYS A 60 -36.18 4.30 -37.81
N ALA A 61 -37.21 3.54 -38.20
CA ALA A 61 -38.55 3.63 -37.62
C ALA A 61 -38.61 3.25 -36.13
N PHE A 62 -37.64 2.47 -35.63
CA PHE A 62 -37.54 2.13 -34.21
C PHE A 62 -37.10 3.31 -33.33
N CYS A 63 -36.50 4.34 -33.93
CA CYS A 63 -35.94 5.49 -33.21
C CYS A 63 -36.56 6.82 -33.64
N HIS A 64 -36.83 6.99 -34.94
CA HIS A 64 -37.25 8.26 -35.54
C HIS A 64 -38.53 8.11 -36.36
N THR A 65 -39.35 9.17 -36.36
CA THR A 65 -40.56 9.29 -37.18
C THR A 65 -40.61 10.66 -37.82
N PRO A 66 -41.18 10.86 -39.03
CA PRO A 66 -41.40 12.20 -39.56
C PRO A 66 -42.48 13.01 -38.81
N HIS A 67 -43.44 12.36 -38.14
CA HIS A 67 -44.56 12.98 -37.43
C HIS A 67 -44.99 12.15 -36.22
N GLY A 68 -45.67 12.76 -35.23
CA GLY A 68 -46.12 12.04 -34.02
C GLY A 68 -44.98 11.62 -33.10
N ALA A 69 -43.89 12.38 -33.14
CA ALA A 69 -42.75 12.18 -32.27
C ALA A 69 -43.04 12.60 -30.83
N THR A 70 -42.25 12.09 -29.89
CA THR A 70 -42.24 12.62 -28.53
C THR A 70 -41.52 13.98 -28.51
N ASP A 71 -42.19 14.99 -27.96
CA ASP A 71 -41.77 16.40 -28.03
C ASP A 71 -40.57 16.75 -27.12
N ALA A 72 -40.33 15.96 -26.08
CA ALA A 72 -39.24 16.17 -25.13
C ALA A 72 -38.45 14.87 -24.96
N PRO A 73 -37.11 14.94 -24.76
CA PRO A 73 -36.25 16.13 -24.90
C PRO A 73 -36.07 16.52 -26.37
N LYS A 74 -35.66 17.78 -26.62
CA LYS A 74 -35.44 18.33 -27.97
C LYS A 74 -34.49 17.43 -28.78
N ALA A 75 -35.07 16.51 -29.54
CA ALA A 75 -34.39 15.53 -30.37
C ALA A 75 -35.06 15.53 -31.75
N PRO A 76 -34.36 15.15 -32.83
CA PRO A 76 -34.99 14.96 -34.12
C PRO A 76 -36.04 13.84 -34.03
N LEU A 77 -37.30 14.26 -33.89
CA LEU A 77 -38.52 13.47 -34.04
C LEU A 77 -38.44 12.01 -33.53
N TRP A 78 -38.32 11.83 -32.22
CA TRP A 78 -38.19 10.52 -31.57
C TRP A 78 -39.50 9.70 -31.59
N ASN A 79 -39.43 8.46 -32.08
CA ASN A 79 -40.61 7.61 -32.33
C ASN A 79 -40.95 6.64 -31.19
N ARG A 80 -40.59 6.96 -29.94
CA ARG A 80 -40.90 6.11 -28.79
C ARG A 80 -41.32 6.95 -27.61
N GLN A 81 -42.19 6.40 -26.77
CA GLN A 81 -42.46 6.96 -25.45
C GLN A 81 -41.19 6.90 -24.59
N LEU A 82 -41.05 7.87 -23.68
CA LEU A 82 -40.01 7.84 -22.67
C LEU A 82 -40.48 7.09 -21.45
N SER A 83 -39.54 6.45 -20.77
CA SER A 83 -39.81 5.82 -19.48
C SER A 83 -40.26 6.85 -18.44
N GLY A 84 -41.31 6.50 -17.70
CA GLY A 84 -41.77 7.21 -16.51
C GLY A 84 -41.09 6.73 -15.23
N ALA A 85 -40.11 5.82 -15.33
CA ALA A 85 -39.43 5.28 -14.17
C ALA A 85 -38.63 6.35 -13.42
N THR A 86 -38.51 6.15 -12.10
CA THR A 86 -37.59 6.91 -11.25
C THR A 86 -36.30 6.12 -11.11
N TYR A 87 -35.19 6.75 -11.42
CA TYR A 87 -33.87 6.12 -11.39
C TYR A 87 -33.17 6.35 -10.05
N ILE A 88 -32.25 5.45 -9.70
CA ILE A 88 -31.29 5.63 -8.61
C ILE A 88 -29.95 6.01 -9.27
N PRO A 89 -29.56 7.30 -9.30
CA PRO A 89 -28.33 7.72 -9.95
C PRO A 89 -27.07 7.31 -9.18
N TYR A 90 -25.95 7.35 -9.88
CA TYR A 90 -24.62 7.17 -9.29
C TYR A 90 -24.35 8.14 -8.13
N SER A 91 -23.69 7.64 -7.10
CA SER A 91 -23.16 8.45 -5.99
C SER A 91 -21.85 7.83 -5.48
N SER A 92 -20.94 8.67 -5.00
CA SER A 92 -19.67 8.26 -4.41
C SER A 92 -19.16 9.35 -3.48
N THR A 93 -18.33 8.99 -2.51
CA THR A 93 -17.59 9.95 -1.69
C THR A 93 -16.44 10.61 -2.46
N SER A 94 -16.02 10.03 -3.59
CA SER A 94 -14.97 10.55 -4.47
C SER A 94 -15.48 11.30 -5.70
N ILE A 95 -16.78 11.62 -5.78
CA ILE A 95 -17.33 12.42 -6.88
C ILE A 95 -17.53 13.87 -6.43
N ASP A 96 -17.04 14.81 -7.24
CA ASP A 96 -17.15 16.25 -6.97
C ASP A 96 -18.32 16.93 -7.71
N ALA A 97 -19.11 16.15 -8.47
CA ALA A 97 -20.34 16.63 -9.11
C ALA A 97 -21.45 16.80 -8.07
N THR A 98 -22.06 17.98 -8.03
CA THR A 98 -23.03 18.36 -6.98
C THR A 98 -24.48 18.36 -7.44
N ASP A 99 -24.74 18.22 -8.74
CA ASP A 99 -26.06 18.32 -9.35
C ASP A 99 -26.54 17.02 -10.01
N LEU A 100 -25.98 15.88 -9.57
CA LEU A 100 -26.48 14.56 -9.96
C LEU A 100 -27.95 14.41 -9.57
N GLY A 101 -28.77 14.02 -10.54
CA GLY A 101 -30.20 13.89 -10.39
C GLY A 101 -30.78 12.85 -11.33
N GLN A 102 -32.09 12.91 -11.57
CA GLN A 102 -32.73 12.04 -12.55
C GLN A 102 -32.12 12.24 -13.95
N PRO A 103 -31.89 11.16 -14.72
CA PRO A 103 -31.45 11.26 -16.11
C PRO A 103 -32.36 12.20 -16.90
N GLY A 104 -31.75 13.15 -17.59
CA GLY A 104 -32.41 14.14 -18.42
C GLY A 104 -31.98 14.01 -19.87
N GLY A 105 -32.24 15.07 -20.64
CA GLY A 105 -31.62 15.27 -21.95
C GLY A 105 -31.69 14.05 -22.88
N LYS A 106 -30.71 13.94 -23.76
CA LYS A 106 -30.71 12.90 -24.79
C LYS A 106 -30.46 11.50 -24.21
N SER A 107 -30.01 11.36 -22.96
CA SER A 107 -29.87 10.07 -22.30
C SER A 107 -31.22 9.37 -22.06
N LYS A 108 -32.32 10.11 -21.84
CA LYS A 108 -33.66 9.52 -21.76
C LYS A 108 -34.09 8.76 -23.02
N LEU A 109 -33.58 9.15 -24.19
CA LEU A 109 -33.84 8.45 -25.44
C LEU A 109 -33.25 7.04 -25.39
N CYS A 110 -32.00 6.92 -24.95
CA CYS A 110 -31.31 5.64 -24.78
C CYS A 110 -32.00 4.77 -23.71
N LEU A 111 -32.33 5.39 -22.57
CA LEU A 111 -32.97 4.71 -21.46
C LEU A 111 -34.38 4.19 -21.82
N SER A 112 -35.07 4.75 -22.81
CA SER A 112 -36.35 4.20 -23.32
C SER A 112 -36.28 2.76 -23.87
N CYS A 113 -35.07 2.20 -24.00
CA CYS A 113 -34.84 0.78 -24.26
C CYS A 113 -33.95 0.15 -23.18
N HIS A 114 -32.86 0.85 -22.83
CA HIS A 114 -31.79 0.31 -21.98
C HIS A 114 -32.16 0.20 -20.51
N ASP A 115 -33.18 0.92 -20.05
CA ASP A 115 -33.72 0.70 -18.70
C ASP A 115 -34.58 -0.57 -18.60
N GLY A 116 -34.89 -1.21 -19.73
CA GLY A 116 -35.64 -2.45 -19.79
C GLY A 116 -37.10 -2.34 -19.33
N THR A 117 -37.71 -1.15 -19.40
CA THR A 117 -39.11 -0.90 -19.00
C THR A 117 -40.08 -0.85 -20.18
N ILE A 118 -39.60 -0.62 -21.41
CA ILE A 118 -40.43 -0.50 -22.61
C ILE A 118 -39.99 -1.54 -23.64
N ALA A 119 -40.96 -2.23 -24.26
CA ALA A 119 -40.71 -3.20 -25.31
C ALA A 119 -39.99 -2.56 -26.52
N LEU A 120 -39.07 -3.30 -27.16
CA LEU A 120 -38.32 -2.81 -28.32
C LEU A 120 -39.25 -2.50 -29.51
N GLY A 121 -40.34 -3.26 -29.66
CA GLY A 121 -41.34 -3.08 -30.71
C GLY A 121 -42.36 -1.97 -30.48
N SER A 122 -42.33 -1.30 -29.34
CA SER A 122 -43.28 -0.22 -29.02
C SER A 122 -42.80 1.11 -29.60
N VAL A 123 -43.46 1.58 -30.66
CA VAL A 123 -43.16 2.87 -31.32
C VAL A 123 -44.41 3.75 -31.34
N ASN A 124 -44.25 5.07 -31.42
CA ASN A 124 -45.37 6.02 -31.41
C ASN A 124 -46.19 5.94 -32.70
N VAL A 125 -45.52 5.84 -33.85
CA VAL A 125 -46.17 5.81 -35.17
C VAL A 125 -45.39 4.91 -36.13
N LEU A 126 -46.09 4.05 -36.87
CA LEU A 126 -45.51 3.31 -38.01
C LEU A 126 -46.57 3.17 -39.10
N ASN A 127 -46.22 3.49 -40.35
CA ASN A 127 -47.12 3.35 -41.50
C ASN A 127 -48.52 4.00 -41.28
N ARG A 128 -48.55 5.16 -40.61
CA ARG A 128 -49.77 5.93 -40.25
C ARG A 128 -50.67 5.26 -39.20
N VAL A 129 -50.19 4.21 -38.54
CA VAL A 129 -50.84 3.61 -37.37
C VAL A 129 -50.20 4.18 -36.12
N GLU A 130 -51.01 4.64 -35.18
CA GLU A 130 -50.57 5.11 -33.86
C GLU A 130 -50.37 3.95 -32.89
N ASN A 131 -49.31 4.03 -32.08
CA ASN A 131 -48.88 3.04 -31.09
C ASN A 131 -48.89 1.57 -31.56
N PRO A 132 -48.41 1.25 -32.78
CA PRO A 132 -48.40 -0.13 -33.26
C PRO A 132 -47.39 -0.95 -32.47
N GLN A 133 -47.70 -2.23 -32.27
CA GLN A 133 -46.77 -3.18 -31.66
C GLN A 133 -46.08 -3.99 -32.75
N ILE A 134 -44.78 -3.76 -32.91
CA ILE A 134 -43.94 -4.51 -33.85
C ILE A 134 -43.51 -5.81 -33.18
N GLY A 135 -43.78 -6.95 -33.81
CA GLY A 135 -43.30 -8.25 -33.33
C GLY A 135 -41.77 -8.33 -33.36
N PHE A 136 -41.16 -8.88 -32.31
CA PHE A 136 -39.71 -9.06 -32.19
C PHE A 136 -39.36 -10.53 -31.90
N THR A 137 -38.16 -10.92 -32.30
CA THR A 137 -37.48 -12.14 -31.85
C THR A 137 -36.30 -11.77 -30.95
N GLY A 138 -35.92 -12.68 -30.04
CA GLY A 138 -34.73 -12.54 -29.19
C GLY A 138 -34.81 -11.45 -28.12
N THR A 139 -36.02 -10.96 -27.82
CA THR A 139 -36.34 -10.13 -26.66
C THR A 139 -36.69 -10.98 -25.45
N GLN A 140 -36.86 -10.34 -24.30
CA GLN A 140 -37.53 -10.93 -23.14
C GLN A 140 -39.02 -11.23 -23.46
N SER A 141 -39.68 -11.97 -22.57
CA SER A 141 -41.10 -12.33 -22.68
C SER A 141 -42.04 -11.12 -22.72
N ASP A 142 -41.64 -10.01 -22.12
CA ASP A 142 -42.33 -8.72 -22.14
C ASP A 142 -41.96 -7.84 -23.36
N GLY A 143 -41.13 -8.35 -24.28
CA GLY A 143 -40.66 -7.63 -25.46
C GLY A 143 -39.51 -6.65 -25.20
N THR A 144 -39.02 -6.54 -23.97
CA THR A 144 -37.89 -5.65 -23.60
C THR A 144 -36.54 -6.22 -24.05
N ILE A 145 -35.50 -5.39 -23.95
CA ILE A 145 -34.13 -5.77 -24.32
C ILE A 145 -33.68 -7.02 -23.54
N PRO A 146 -33.01 -8.00 -24.19
CA PRO A 146 -32.46 -9.15 -23.48
C PRO A 146 -31.39 -8.75 -22.46
N GLU A 147 -31.23 -9.55 -21.40
CA GLU A 147 -30.22 -9.33 -20.35
C GLU A 147 -28.78 -9.53 -20.83
N GLY A 148 -28.60 -10.08 -22.02
CA GLY A 148 -27.30 -10.49 -22.52
C GLY A 148 -26.89 -11.87 -21.98
N PRO A 149 -25.72 -12.38 -22.41
CA PRO A 149 -25.34 -13.77 -22.23
C PRO A 149 -24.91 -14.16 -20.81
N HIS A 150 -24.65 -13.19 -19.93
CA HIS A 150 -24.09 -13.41 -18.58
C HIS A 150 -25.02 -12.95 -17.45
N GLY A 151 -26.24 -12.52 -17.77
CA GLY A 151 -27.26 -12.14 -16.78
C GLY A 151 -27.21 -10.68 -16.34
N ALA A 152 -28.31 -10.24 -15.73
CA ALA A 152 -28.56 -8.84 -15.38
C ALA A 152 -27.60 -8.29 -14.32
N SER A 153 -27.04 -9.13 -13.45
CA SER A 153 -26.22 -8.69 -12.30
C SER A 153 -24.70 -8.61 -12.59
N THR A 154 -24.30 -8.44 -13.85
CA THR A 154 -22.90 -8.43 -14.29
C THR A 154 -22.56 -7.14 -15.06
N GLY A 155 -21.27 -6.83 -15.25
CA GLY A 155 -20.84 -5.75 -16.15
C GLY A 155 -21.07 -6.04 -17.66
N PHE A 156 -21.57 -7.22 -18.00
CA PHE A 156 -21.75 -7.68 -19.38
C PHE A 156 -23.21 -7.56 -19.88
N THR A 157 -24.12 -6.99 -19.09
CA THR A 157 -25.47 -6.63 -19.55
C THR A 157 -25.50 -5.23 -20.16
N ARG A 158 -26.41 -4.99 -21.11
CA ARG A 158 -26.77 -3.63 -21.58
C ARG A 158 -28.24 -3.30 -21.29
N ARG A 159 -28.91 -4.13 -20.48
CA ARG A 159 -30.15 -3.80 -19.76
C ARG A 159 -29.73 -3.17 -18.43
N LEU A 160 -29.50 -1.86 -18.42
CA LEU A 160 -29.02 -1.11 -17.26
C LEU A 160 -30.04 -1.12 -16.12
N GLY A 161 -31.32 -1.11 -16.47
CA GLY A 161 -32.37 -1.00 -15.47
C GLY A 161 -32.59 0.44 -15.00
N VAL A 162 -33.24 0.57 -13.85
CA VAL A 162 -33.51 1.86 -13.21
C VAL A 162 -32.53 2.18 -12.07
N ASP A 163 -31.69 1.21 -11.70
CA ASP A 163 -30.60 1.41 -10.76
C ASP A 163 -29.31 1.67 -11.54
N LEU A 164 -28.83 2.92 -11.51
CA LEU A 164 -27.68 3.38 -12.27
C LEU A 164 -26.45 3.59 -11.37
N ARG A 165 -26.44 3.00 -10.16
CA ARG A 165 -25.33 3.15 -9.21
C ARG A 165 -24.02 2.52 -9.69
N ASN A 166 -24.09 1.56 -10.61
CA ASN A 166 -22.97 0.88 -11.26
C ASN A 166 -22.68 1.44 -12.67
N ASP A 167 -23.34 2.54 -13.06
CA ASP A 167 -23.18 3.16 -14.37
C ASP A 167 -22.48 4.51 -14.28
N HIS A 168 -21.72 4.85 -15.33
CA HIS A 168 -21.03 6.13 -15.41
C HIS A 168 -22.04 7.28 -15.29
N PRO A 169 -21.79 8.27 -14.42
CA PRO A 169 -22.72 9.37 -14.21
C PRO A 169 -22.97 10.14 -15.50
N ILE A 170 -24.23 10.54 -15.68
CA ILE A 170 -24.73 11.33 -16.81
C ILE A 170 -25.71 12.39 -16.29
N SER A 171 -26.05 13.36 -17.14
CA SER A 171 -27.00 14.45 -16.88
C SER A 171 -26.60 15.41 -15.75
N PHE A 172 -25.33 15.40 -15.34
CA PHE A 172 -24.72 16.40 -14.47
C PHE A 172 -24.02 17.48 -15.29
N THR A 173 -23.83 18.66 -14.68
CA THR A 173 -23.19 19.80 -15.34
C THR A 173 -21.68 19.58 -15.45
N PHE A 174 -21.16 19.73 -16.67
CA PHE A 174 -19.74 19.68 -17.01
C PHE A 174 -19.35 21.04 -17.60
N ASP A 175 -18.91 21.93 -16.72
CA ASP A 175 -18.49 23.29 -17.04
C ASP A 175 -17.18 23.67 -16.31
N ALA A 176 -16.75 24.92 -16.43
CA ALA A 176 -15.54 25.41 -15.77
C ALA A 176 -15.63 25.38 -14.23
N ALA A 177 -16.83 25.53 -13.65
CA ALA A 177 -16.99 25.46 -12.20
C ALA A 177 -16.88 24.02 -11.70
N GLN A 178 -17.39 23.05 -12.46
CA GLN A 178 -17.18 21.62 -12.17
C GLN A 178 -15.70 21.23 -12.32
N ALA A 179 -15.01 21.67 -13.36
CA ALA A 179 -13.59 21.41 -13.55
C ALA A 179 -12.69 22.12 -12.50
N ALA A 180 -13.17 23.19 -11.87
CA ALA A 180 -12.48 23.81 -10.73
C ALA A 180 -12.65 22.99 -9.43
N ARG A 181 -13.76 22.24 -9.29
CA ARG A 181 -13.99 21.33 -8.16
C ARG A 181 -13.25 20.01 -8.32
N ASP A 182 -13.22 19.47 -9.54
CA ASP A 182 -12.44 18.30 -9.90
C ASP A 182 -11.33 18.69 -10.88
N THR A 183 -10.13 18.89 -10.34
CA THR A 183 -8.98 19.33 -11.13
C THR A 183 -8.45 18.27 -12.10
N GLU A 184 -9.03 17.06 -12.09
CA GLU A 184 -8.75 16.02 -13.09
C GLU A 184 -9.73 16.06 -14.26
N LEU A 185 -10.59 17.07 -14.38
CA LEU A 185 -11.43 17.30 -15.56
C LEU A 185 -10.81 18.37 -16.48
N TYR A 186 -10.90 18.14 -17.79
CA TYR A 186 -10.66 19.23 -18.74
C TYR A 186 -11.70 20.34 -18.58
N THR A 187 -11.28 21.59 -18.69
CA THR A 187 -12.22 22.72 -18.77
C THR A 187 -12.77 22.83 -20.20
N PRO A 188 -14.09 22.70 -20.45
CA PRO A 188 -14.64 22.73 -21.82
C PRO A 188 -14.29 23.99 -22.61
N ALA A 189 -14.16 25.14 -21.93
CA ALA A 189 -13.81 26.40 -22.59
C ALA A 189 -12.33 26.46 -23.06
N THR A 190 -11.46 25.55 -22.61
CA THR A 190 -10.03 25.56 -22.92
C THR A 190 -9.61 24.49 -23.93
N VAL A 191 -10.52 23.60 -24.35
CA VAL A 191 -10.23 22.50 -25.27
C VAL A 191 -11.28 22.41 -26.38
N ALA A 192 -10.85 22.08 -27.60
CA ALA A 192 -11.75 22.08 -28.77
C ALA A 192 -12.59 20.81 -28.91
N HIS A 193 -12.15 19.70 -28.32
CA HIS A 193 -12.82 18.40 -28.46
C HIS A 193 -14.03 18.24 -27.55
N LEU A 194 -14.23 19.11 -26.55
CA LEU A 194 -15.28 19.01 -25.53
C LEU A 194 -16.06 20.33 -25.40
N ALA A 195 -17.27 20.40 -25.96
CA ALA A 195 -18.11 21.60 -25.92
C ALA A 195 -19.57 21.26 -26.25
N ASN A 196 -20.49 22.22 -26.11
CA ASN A 196 -21.83 22.07 -26.68
C ASN A 196 -21.78 22.08 -28.21
N ARG A 197 -22.69 21.33 -28.84
CA ARG A 197 -22.91 21.45 -30.29
C ARG A 197 -23.65 22.75 -30.61
N ASP A 198 -23.13 23.50 -31.58
CA ASP A 198 -23.85 24.63 -32.17
C ASP A 198 -23.75 24.57 -33.69
N ALA A 199 -24.84 24.11 -34.33
CA ALA A 199 -24.92 24.02 -35.78
C ALA A 199 -24.92 25.39 -36.47
N LYS A 200 -25.41 26.45 -35.82
CA LYS A 200 -25.43 27.81 -36.39
C LYS A 200 -24.03 28.42 -36.41
N GLN A 201 -23.22 28.10 -35.41
CA GLN A 201 -21.83 28.55 -35.30
C GLN A 201 -20.82 27.57 -35.90
N GLY A 202 -21.27 26.40 -36.38
CA GLY A 202 -20.39 25.38 -36.95
C GLY A 202 -19.57 24.60 -35.92
N ILE A 203 -19.90 24.72 -34.64
CA ILE A 203 -19.19 24.06 -33.53
C ILE A 203 -19.60 22.58 -33.46
N LYS A 204 -18.65 21.70 -33.77
CA LYS A 204 -18.82 20.24 -33.86
C LYS A 204 -17.73 19.51 -33.05
N PRO A 205 -17.79 19.55 -31.71
CA PRO A 205 -16.81 18.90 -30.85
C PRO A 205 -16.88 17.38 -31.02
N THR A 206 -15.73 16.73 -30.87
CA THR A 206 -15.59 15.27 -30.93
C THR A 206 -16.40 14.58 -29.82
N LEU A 207 -16.36 15.15 -28.61
CA LEU A 207 -17.13 14.74 -27.44
C LEU A 207 -18.15 15.85 -27.13
N PRO A 208 -19.39 15.76 -27.63
CA PRO A 208 -20.36 16.82 -27.45
C PRO A 208 -21.01 16.80 -26.07
N LEU A 209 -21.14 17.98 -25.48
CA LEU A 209 -22.04 18.24 -24.35
C LEU A 209 -23.41 18.67 -24.88
N GLU A 210 -24.43 18.52 -24.04
CA GLU A 210 -25.79 18.99 -24.30
C GLU A 210 -26.23 19.87 -23.15
N ASP A 211 -26.48 21.16 -23.43
CA ASP A 211 -26.78 22.16 -22.40
C ASP A 211 -25.76 22.16 -21.24
N ASN A 212 -24.46 22.05 -21.57
CA ASN A 212 -23.32 21.87 -20.66
C ASN A 212 -23.36 20.58 -19.83
N LYS A 213 -24.11 19.56 -20.23
CA LYS A 213 -24.18 18.28 -19.52
C LYS A 213 -23.51 17.16 -20.31
N VAL A 214 -22.90 16.24 -19.58
CA VAL A 214 -22.49 14.94 -20.13
C VAL A 214 -23.73 14.07 -20.27
N GLU A 215 -23.94 13.54 -21.47
CA GLU A 215 -25.07 12.67 -21.80
C GLU A 215 -24.55 11.37 -22.45
N CYS A 216 -25.38 10.34 -22.61
CA CYS A 216 -24.97 9.10 -23.29
C CYS A 216 -24.33 9.38 -24.66
N ILE A 217 -24.85 10.40 -25.37
CA ILE A 217 -24.38 10.76 -26.70
C ILE A 217 -23.06 11.54 -26.70
N SER A 218 -22.55 11.99 -25.54
CA SER A 218 -21.22 12.58 -25.41
C SER A 218 -20.14 11.56 -25.76
N CYS A 219 -20.38 10.29 -25.40
CA CYS A 219 -19.47 9.18 -25.64
C CYS A 219 -19.91 8.31 -26.82
N HIS A 220 -21.22 8.06 -26.95
CA HIS A 220 -21.77 7.16 -27.96
C HIS A 220 -22.37 7.90 -29.17
N ASP A 221 -22.19 7.32 -30.35
CA ASP A 221 -22.95 7.62 -31.55
C ASP A 221 -23.54 6.33 -32.11
N PRO A 222 -24.85 6.06 -31.93
CA PRO A 222 -25.43 4.80 -32.37
C PRO A 222 -25.35 4.61 -33.89
N HIS A 223 -25.06 5.66 -34.66
CA HIS A 223 -24.99 5.61 -36.12
C HIS A 223 -23.61 5.20 -36.65
N VAL A 224 -22.59 5.07 -35.80
CA VAL A 224 -21.21 4.81 -36.27
C VAL A 224 -20.76 3.38 -35.97
N ARG A 225 -19.87 2.89 -36.83
CA ARG A 225 -19.12 1.65 -36.66
C ARG A 225 -17.67 1.85 -37.12
N SER A 226 -16.79 0.89 -36.81
CA SER A 226 -15.44 0.87 -37.39
C SER A 226 -15.49 0.56 -38.88
N ASP A 227 -14.62 1.17 -39.67
CA ASP A 227 -14.37 0.78 -41.05
C ASP A 227 -13.67 -0.58 -41.17
N VAL A 228 -12.97 -1.02 -40.12
CA VAL A 228 -12.38 -2.35 -40.01
C VAL A 228 -13.50 -3.38 -39.75
N PRO A 229 -13.68 -4.38 -40.63
CA PRO A 229 -14.68 -5.42 -40.44
C PRO A 229 -14.51 -6.18 -39.13
N GLY A 230 -15.58 -6.33 -38.36
CA GLY A 230 -15.60 -7.07 -37.09
C GLY A 230 -15.05 -6.34 -35.88
N GLU A 231 -14.41 -5.17 -36.05
CA GLU A 231 -13.92 -4.40 -34.91
C GLU A 231 -15.07 -3.79 -34.10
N ASN A 232 -15.00 -3.97 -32.78
CA ASN A 232 -16.02 -3.54 -31.85
C ASN A 232 -15.62 -2.26 -31.10
N ILE A 233 -16.01 -1.13 -31.67
CA ILE A 233 -15.79 0.20 -31.08
C ILE A 233 -16.86 0.61 -30.06
N LYS A 234 -17.84 -0.26 -29.74
CA LYS A 234 -18.92 0.04 -28.79
C LYS A 234 -19.69 1.35 -29.08
N PHE A 235 -19.80 1.72 -30.35
CA PHE A 235 -20.40 2.98 -30.81
C PHE A 235 -19.68 4.24 -30.27
N LEU A 236 -18.44 4.12 -29.82
CA LEU A 236 -17.70 5.25 -29.25
C LEU A 236 -17.29 6.23 -30.36
N ARG A 237 -17.31 7.52 -30.03
CA ARG A 237 -16.89 8.60 -30.94
C ARG A 237 -15.39 8.67 -31.20
N VAL A 238 -14.61 8.10 -30.29
CA VAL A 238 -13.13 8.04 -30.32
C VAL A 238 -12.68 6.64 -29.89
N ASN A 239 -11.37 6.43 -29.78
CA ASN A 239 -10.82 5.12 -29.49
C ASN A 239 -11.35 4.52 -28.19
N ARG A 240 -11.60 3.22 -28.25
CA ARG A 240 -11.89 2.39 -27.08
C ARG A 240 -10.64 2.04 -26.28
N PHE A 241 -9.51 1.87 -26.98
CA PHE A 241 -8.23 1.43 -26.43
C PHE A 241 -7.15 2.46 -26.70
N GLN A 242 -6.15 2.52 -25.82
CA GLN A 242 -4.98 3.35 -26.00
C GLN A 242 -4.12 2.81 -27.16
N GLN A 243 -3.65 3.71 -28.03
CA GLN A 243 -2.83 3.36 -29.22
C GLN A 243 -1.37 3.80 -29.07
N GLN A 244 -1.10 4.81 -28.26
CA GLN A 244 0.24 5.33 -27.96
C GLN A 244 0.32 5.70 -26.47
N PRO A 245 1.50 5.85 -25.84
CA PRO A 245 1.57 6.37 -24.47
C PRO A 245 0.88 7.74 -24.37
N PRO A 246 0.04 7.98 -23.34
CA PRO A 246 -0.64 9.26 -23.19
C PRO A 246 0.35 10.37 -22.84
N VAL A 247 0.02 11.61 -23.22
CA VAL A 247 0.79 12.81 -22.87
C VAL A 247 0.02 13.62 -21.84
N GLN A 248 0.64 13.93 -20.69
CA GLN A 248 -0.04 14.65 -19.61
C GLN A 248 -0.61 15.98 -20.09
N GLY A 249 -1.87 16.27 -19.77
CA GLY A 249 -2.53 17.53 -20.12
C GLY A 249 -2.91 17.67 -21.59
N GLN A 250 -2.77 16.62 -22.39
CA GLN A 250 -3.17 16.59 -23.79
C GLN A 250 -4.15 15.45 -24.07
N PHE A 251 -4.98 15.63 -25.11
CA PHE A 251 -5.86 14.60 -25.64
C PHE A 251 -5.71 14.54 -27.17
N ASP A 252 -5.42 13.36 -27.68
CA ASP A 252 -5.39 13.05 -29.11
C ASP A 252 -6.46 12.00 -29.44
N ALA A 253 -7.52 12.44 -30.11
CA ALA A 253 -8.63 11.57 -30.50
C ALA A 253 -8.22 10.36 -31.39
N LYS A 254 -7.04 10.39 -32.03
CA LYS A 254 -6.52 9.27 -32.82
C LYS A 254 -5.76 8.25 -32.00
N ASN A 255 -5.27 8.62 -30.82
CA ASN A 255 -4.37 7.77 -30.03
C ASN A 255 -4.89 7.44 -28.64
N ASP A 256 -5.61 8.37 -28.01
CA ASP A 256 -6.07 8.25 -26.64
C ASP A 256 -7.43 7.58 -26.53
N LEU A 257 -7.59 6.75 -25.48
CA LEU A 257 -8.90 6.21 -25.15
C LEU A 257 -9.87 7.32 -24.72
N ILE A 258 -11.17 7.09 -24.95
CA ILE A 258 -12.22 8.09 -24.71
C ILE A 258 -12.22 8.72 -23.31
N CYS A 259 -11.85 7.96 -22.28
CA CYS A 259 -11.81 8.45 -20.90
C CYS A 259 -10.90 9.69 -20.76
N LEU A 260 -9.76 9.70 -21.46
CA LEU A 260 -8.81 10.80 -21.44
C LEU A 260 -9.29 12.04 -22.20
N GLY A 261 -10.41 11.96 -22.92
CA GLY A 261 -11.03 13.15 -23.53
C GLY A 261 -11.72 14.06 -22.52
N CYS A 262 -12.19 13.52 -21.40
CA CYS A 262 -12.80 14.30 -20.31
C CYS A 262 -11.91 14.36 -19.07
N HIS A 263 -11.16 13.29 -18.79
CA HIS A 263 -10.31 13.17 -17.61
C HIS A 263 -8.84 13.40 -17.91
N ASN A 264 -8.25 14.43 -17.33
CA ASN A 264 -6.81 14.67 -17.27
C ASN A 264 -6.28 14.20 -15.91
N LYS A 265 -6.16 12.88 -15.73
CA LYS A 265 -5.70 12.27 -14.47
C LYS A 265 -4.26 12.67 -14.17
N GLU A 266 -4.01 13.23 -12.99
CA GLU A 266 -2.68 13.71 -12.61
C GLU A 266 -1.73 12.53 -12.39
N GLY A 267 -0.61 12.52 -13.12
CA GLY A 267 0.42 11.47 -13.03
C GLY A 267 0.11 10.20 -13.83
N TRP A 268 -1.03 10.14 -14.54
CA TRP A 268 -1.38 9.00 -15.39
C TRP A 268 -0.38 8.79 -16.52
N ALA A 269 0.09 9.88 -17.14
CA ALA A 269 1.16 9.80 -18.12
C ALA A 269 2.48 9.42 -17.41
N GLY A 270 3.00 8.24 -17.74
CA GLY A 270 4.18 7.65 -17.10
C GLY A 270 3.88 6.77 -15.89
N SER A 271 2.61 6.55 -15.53
CA SER A 271 2.26 5.52 -14.55
C SER A 271 2.57 4.12 -15.11
N ALA A 272 2.88 3.18 -14.23
CA ALA A 272 3.16 1.78 -14.57
C ALA A 272 2.01 1.16 -15.39
N HIS A 273 0.76 1.51 -15.09
CA HIS A 273 -0.43 0.98 -15.76
C HIS A 273 -0.71 1.62 -17.13
N ALA A 274 -0.03 2.72 -17.47
CA ALA A 274 -0.16 3.42 -18.74
C ALA A 274 1.10 3.25 -19.63
N HIS A 275 2.16 2.62 -19.13
CA HIS A 275 3.46 2.61 -19.77
C HIS A 275 3.73 1.29 -20.53
N PRO A 276 4.07 1.33 -21.83
CA PRO A 276 4.22 0.13 -22.66
C PRO A 276 5.46 -0.72 -22.35
N ALA A 277 6.40 -0.21 -21.56
CA ALA A 277 7.55 -0.96 -21.07
C ALA A 277 7.36 -1.55 -19.66
N VAL A 278 6.17 -1.37 -19.07
CA VAL A 278 5.86 -1.85 -17.70
C VAL A 278 4.64 -2.74 -17.71
N ALA A 279 3.52 -2.28 -18.26
CA ALA A 279 2.28 -3.05 -18.34
C ALA A 279 2.13 -3.71 -19.73
N ASP A 280 3.17 -4.43 -20.14
CA ASP A 280 3.28 -5.03 -21.48
C ASP A 280 2.73 -6.46 -21.56
N GLU A 281 2.20 -6.99 -20.45
CA GLU A 281 1.57 -8.29 -20.36
C GLU A 281 0.32 -8.35 -21.25
N HIS A 282 0.08 -9.54 -21.80
CA HIS A 282 -1.00 -9.77 -22.75
C HIS A 282 -2.17 -10.50 -22.09
N TYR A 283 -3.39 -10.11 -22.44
CA TYR A 283 -4.59 -10.83 -22.04
C TYR A 283 -4.62 -12.24 -22.63
N GLN A 284 -5.13 -13.20 -21.85
CA GLN A 284 -5.55 -14.50 -22.39
C GLN A 284 -6.73 -14.32 -23.34
N SER A 285 -6.80 -15.13 -24.40
CA SER A 285 -7.85 -15.01 -25.42
C SER A 285 -9.26 -15.11 -24.83
N ALA A 286 -9.50 -16.03 -23.90
CA ALA A 286 -10.82 -16.17 -23.28
C ALA A 286 -11.21 -14.91 -22.49
N ALA A 287 -10.29 -14.34 -21.72
CA ALA A 287 -10.51 -13.12 -20.95
C ALA A 287 -10.70 -11.89 -21.84
N ALA A 288 -9.92 -11.79 -22.93
CA ALA A 288 -10.06 -10.77 -23.94
C ALA A 288 -11.44 -10.85 -24.61
N GLN A 289 -11.85 -12.05 -25.05
CA GLN A 289 -13.14 -12.28 -25.70
C GLN A 289 -14.32 -11.93 -24.79
N LEU A 290 -14.30 -12.34 -23.52
CA LEU A 290 -15.33 -11.99 -22.53
C LEU A 290 -15.50 -10.47 -22.40
N ARG A 291 -14.40 -9.73 -22.37
CA ARG A 291 -14.38 -8.26 -22.27
C ARG A 291 -14.54 -7.57 -23.64
N GLU A 292 -14.73 -8.35 -24.69
CA GLU A 292 -14.75 -7.91 -26.09
C GLU A 292 -13.52 -7.06 -26.45
N PHE A 293 -12.36 -7.40 -25.89
CA PHE A 293 -11.06 -6.85 -26.25
C PHE A 293 -10.51 -7.59 -27.47
N PRO A 294 -9.73 -6.92 -28.34
CA PRO A 294 -8.96 -7.63 -29.36
C PRO A 294 -8.09 -8.71 -28.73
N ASP A 295 -7.94 -9.85 -29.41
CA ASP A 295 -6.99 -10.87 -28.98
C ASP A 295 -5.59 -10.26 -28.87
N ASN A 296 -4.81 -10.75 -27.88
CA ASN A 296 -3.47 -10.25 -27.62
C ASN A 296 -3.42 -8.74 -27.28
N THR A 297 -4.47 -8.20 -26.66
CA THR A 297 -4.44 -6.84 -26.09
C THR A 297 -3.45 -6.80 -24.92
N GLN A 298 -2.56 -5.80 -24.91
CA GLN A 298 -1.67 -5.53 -23.78
C GLN A 298 -2.37 -4.72 -22.70
N VAL A 299 -1.97 -4.91 -21.44
CA VAL A 299 -2.56 -4.21 -20.28
C VAL A 299 -2.50 -2.69 -20.47
N TRP A 300 -1.37 -2.11 -20.87
CA TRP A 300 -1.26 -0.65 -21.10
C TRP A 300 -2.23 -0.12 -22.18
N ARG A 301 -2.65 -0.96 -23.15
CA ARG A 301 -3.63 -0.58 -24.19
C ARG A 301 -5.06 -0.62 -23.69
N ALA A 302 -5.37 -1.58 -22.82
CA ALA A 302 -6.65 -1.60 -22.09
C ALA A 302 -6.74 -0.43 -21.10
N ALA A 303 -5.60 0.06 -20.58
CA ALA A 303 -5.49 1.30 -19.82
C ALA A 303 -6.53 1.39 -18.70
N CYS A 304 -7.34 2.47 -18.66
CA CYS A 304 -8.39 2.66 -17.65
C CYS A 304 -9.41 1.52 -17.63
N LEU A 305 -9.63 0.81 -18.74
CA LEU A 305 -10.56 -0.31 -18.80
C LEU A 305 -10.07 -1.54 -18.04
N ASN A 306 -8.82 -1.61 -17.58
CA ASN A 306 -8.40 -2.69 -16.68
C ASN A 306 -9.10 -2.57 -15.32
N CYS A 307 -9.26 -1.34 -14.82
CA CYS A 307 -9.76 -1.08 -13.48
C CYS A 307 -11.19 -0.55 -13.47
N HIS A 308 -11.62 0.13 -14.53
CA HIS A 308 -12.95 0.73 -14.63
C HIS A 308 -13.80 0.07 -15.71
N ASP A 309 -15.09 -0.10 -15.41
CA ASP A 309 -16.11 -0.40 -16.40
C ASP A 309 -17.24 0.63 -16.28
N PRO A 310 -17.52 1.42 -17.32
CA PRO A 310 -18.62 2.41 -17.30
C PRO A 310 -19.99 1.82 -16.99
N HIS A 311 -20.16 0.50 -17.15
CA HIS A 311 -21.38 -0.24 -16.79
C HIS A 311 -20.95 -1.49 -16.01
N THR A 312 -20.51 -1.31 -14.77
CA THR A 312 -19.85 -2.38 -14.00
C THR A 312 -20.84 -3.34 -13.34
N VAL A 313 -20.33 -4.37 -12.68
CA VAL A 313 -21.10 -5.32 -11.87
C VAL A 313 -21.87 -4.58 -10.75
N GLN A 314 -23.11 -5.00 -10.49
CA GLN A 314 -23.89 -4.47 -9.37
C GLN A 314 -23.18 -4.72 -8.04
N GLY A 315 -23.24 -3.73 -7.15
CA GLY A 315 -22.56 -3.77 -5.85
C GLY A 315 -21.18 -3.12 -5.87
N SER A 316 -20.53 -3.01 -7.03
CA SER A 316 -19.24 -2.33 -7.14
C SER A 316 -19.37 -0.83 -6.88
N ARG A 317 -18.36 -0.24 -6.24
CA ARG A 317 -18.21 1.21 -6.04
C ARG A 317 -17.24 1.78 -7.08
N ARG A 318 -17.32 3.10 -7.35
CA ARG A 318 -16.31 3.83 -8.14
C ARG A 318 -16.14 3.32 -9.58
N LEU A 319 -17.20 2.68 -10.10
CA LEU A 319 -17.21 2.03 -11.42
C LEU A 319 -16.09 1.01 -11.59
N LEU A 320 -15.65 0.40 -10.49
CA LEU A 320 -14.56 -0.55 -10.51
C LEU A 320 -15.00 -1.83 -11.19
N ARG A 321 -14.22 -2.29 -12.17
CA ARG A 321 -14.48 -3.52 -12.91
C ARG A 321 -14.39 -4.70 -11.96
N GLU A 322 -15.52 -5.38 -11.76
CA GLU A 322 -15.55 -6.63 -10.98
C GLU A 322 -15.05 -6.46 -9.53
N GLY A 323 -15.08 -5.23 -9.00
CA GLY A 323 -14.67 -4.90 -7.63
C GLY A 323 -15.72 -5.28 -6.59
N THR A 324 -16.09 -6.57 -6.55
CA THR A 324 -17.04 -7.12 -5.59
C THR A 324 -16.65 -8.49 -5.05
N ASP A 325 -17.09 -8.77 -3.83
CA ASP A 325 -16.94 -10.09 -3.16
C ASP A 325 -17.90 -11.16 -3.72
N GLY A 326 -18.63 -10.83 -4.79
CA GLY A 326 -19.63 -11.70 -5.39
C GLY A 326 -19.06 -13.01 -5.93
N PRO A 327 -19.92 -14.01 -6.21
CA PRO A 327 -19.51 -15.28 -6.78
C PRO A 327 -18.74 -15.11 -8.09
N VAL A 328 -17.65 -15.87 -8.20
CA VAL A 328 -16.88 -16.00 -9.45
C VAL A 328 -17.56 -17.03 -10.34
N THR A 329 -17.89 -16.63 -11.56
CA THR A 329 -18.40 -17.50 -12.62
C THR A 329 -17.34 -17.69 -13.70
N VAL A 330 -17.35 -18.84 -14.37
CA VAL A 330 -16.40 -19.19 -15.43
C VAL A 330 -17.16 -19.45 -16.72
N THR A 331 -16.73 -18.85 -17.83
CA THR A 331 -17.28 -19.15 -19.16
C THR A 331 -16.83 -20.53 -19.64
N ASN A 332 -17.51 -21.06 -20.68
CA ASN A 332 -17.10 -22.32 -21.31
C ASN A 332 -15.67 -22.29 -21.88
N GLN A 333 -15.14 -21.10 -22.14
CA GLN A 333 -13.78 -20.85 -22.63
C GLN A 333 -12.76 -20.61 -21.50
N GLY A 334 -13.18 -20.66 -20.23
CA GLY A 334 -12.30 -20.53 -19.07
C GLY A 334 -12.11 -19.10 -18.53
N ALA A 335 -12.81 -18.10 -19.07
CA ALA A 335 -12.71 -16.72 -18.59
C ALA A 335 -13.52 -16.55 -17.29
N ARG A 336 -12.94 -15.85 -16.30
CA ARG A 336 -13.57 -15.58 -15.01
C ARG A 336 -14.25 -14.22 -14.97
N TYR A 337 -15.38 -14.13 -14.27
CA TYR A 337 -16.06 -12.89 -13.95
C TYR A 337 -16.87 -12.92 -12.65
N LYS A 338 -17.20 -11.73 -12.12
CA LYS A 338 -18.01 -11.54 -10.91
C LYS A 338 -19.48 -11.25 -11.23
N GLN A 339 -20.38 -11.68 -10.34
CA GLN A 339 -21.82 -11.46 -10.44
C GLN A 339 -22.40 -10.94 -9.11
N GLY A 340 -22.85 -9.68 -9.08
CA GLY A 340 -23.34 -9.04 -7.86
C GLY A 340 -22.28 -8.96 -6.75
N GLY A 341 -22.73 -8.96 -5.49
CA GLY A 341 -21.87 -8.91 -4.31
C GLY A 341 -21.88 -7.54 -3.61
N ASN A 342 -21.10 -7.45 -2.54
CA ASN A 342 -20.75 -6.21 -1.86
C ASN A 342 -19.44 -5.65 -2.45
N PRO A 343 -19.14 -4.36 -2.21
CA PRO A 343 -17.87 -3.76 -2.62
C PRO A 343 -16.65 -4.55 -2.11
N ALA A 344 -15.68 -4.76 -3.01
CA ALA A 344 -14.38 -5.36 -2.72
C ALA A 344 -13.37 -4.85 -3.76
N ILE A 345 -12.72 -3.71 -3.50
CA ILE A 345 -11.78 -3.07 -4.43
C ILE A 345 -10.56 -3.94 -4.76
N GLU A 346 -10.11 -4.77 -3.83
CA GLU A 346 -8.96 -5.65 -3.98
C GLU A 346 -9.11 -6.64 -5.13
N GLU A 347 -10.34 -7.07 -5.44
CA GLU A 347 -10.64 -7.98 -6.55
C GLU A 347 -10.27 -7.39 -7.92
N VAL A 348 -10.29 -6.06 -8.04
CA VAL A 348 -9.83 -5.36 -9.26
C VAL A 348 -8.34 -5.52 -9.45
N CYS A 349 -7.56 -5.36 -8.37
CA CYS A 349 -6.12 -5.48 -8.38
C CYS A 349 -5.70 -6.94 -8.62
N TRP A 350 -6.38 -7.87 -7.95
CA TRP A 350 -6.12 -9.31 -8.04
C TRP A 350 -6.43 -9.93 -9.40
N ALA A 351 -7.21 -9.25 -10.26
CA ALA A 351 -7.38 -9.68 -11.65
C ALA A 351 -6.02 -9.89 -12.35
N CYS A 352 -5.02 -9.05 -12.05
CA CYS A 352 -3.67 -9.15 -12.62
C CYS A 352 -2.61 -9.52 -11.57
N HIS A 353 -2.73 -9.01 -10.34
CA HIS A 353 -1.76 -9.21 -9.25
C HIS A 353 -2.07 -10.45 -8.41
N SER A 354 -2.15 -11.61 -9.08
CA SER A 354 -2.43 -12.89 -8.44
C SER A 354 -1.82 -14.08 -9.20
N ALA A 355 -1.64 -15.19 -8.50
CA ALA A 355 -1.31 -16.48 -9.10
C ALA A 355 -2.53 -17.28 -9.60
N ASP A 356 -3.75 -16.73 -9.50
CA ASP A 356 -5.02 -17.39 -9.84
C ASP A 356 -5.14 -17.79 -11.32
N GLY A 357 -4.40 -17.08 -12.19
CA GLY A 357 -4.45 -17.17 -13.64
C GLY A 357 -5.77 -16.68 -14.26
N ALA A 358 -5.95 -16.99 -15.54
CA ALA A 358 -7.15 -16.75 -16.35
C ALA A 358 -7.39 -15.32 -16.89
N VAL A 359 -6.62 -14.29 -16.49
CA VAL A 359 -6.72 -12.95 -17.10
C VAL A 359 -5.55 -12.67 -18.03
N LEU A 360 -4.31 -12.83 -17.54
CA LEU A 360 -3.09 -12.57 -18.31
C LEU A 360 -2.38 -13.88 -18.72
N GLN A 361 -1.65 -13.81 -19.83
CA GLN A 361 -0.80 -14.91 -20.30
C GLN A 361 0.40 -15.07 -19.37
N GLY A 362 0.67 -16.29 -18.92
CA GLY A 362 1.77 -16.57 -18.00
C GLY A 362 1.53 -16.15 -16.54
N GLN A 363 0.31 -15.72 -16.20
CA GLN A 363 -0.12 -15.37 -14.84
C GLN A 363 -0.19 -16.60 -13.94
N ILE A 364 0.94 -16.92 -13.31
CA ILE A 364 1.12 -17.96 -12.31
C ILE A 364 2.08 -17.43 -11.25
N ASP A 365 2.25 -18.18 -10.16
CA ASP A 365 3.21 -17.85 -9.10
C ASP A 365 4.59 -17.46 -9.71
N PRO A 366 5.13 -16.27 -9.39
CA PRO A 366 6.42 -15.80 -9.90
C PRO A 366 7.59 -16.77 -9.65
N SER A 367 7.52 -17.61 -8.60
CA SER A 367 8.52 -18.65 -8.35
C SER A 367 8.56 -19.72 -9.45
N ASN A 368 7.46 -19.89 -10.17
CA ASN A 368 7.27 -20.90 -11.23
C ASN A 368 7.37 -20.31 -12.64
N ASN A 369 7.30 -18.97 -12.78
CA ASN A 369 7.51 -18.27 -14.04
C ASN A 369 8.23 -16.94 -13.82
N PRO A 370 9.57 -16.94 -13.72
CA PRO A 370 10.35 -15.72 -13.52
C PRO A 370 10.29 -14.75 -14.71
N ALA A 371 9.71 -15.16 -15.85
CA ALA A 371 9.48 -14.27 -16.99
C ALA A 371 8.21 -13.40 -16.81
N PHE A 372 7.31 -13.75 -15.88
CA PHE A 372 6.14 -12.95 -15.54
C PHE A 372 6.48 -11.99 -14.40
N GLN A 373 6.46 -10.69 -14.68
CA GLN A 373 6.99 -9.66 -13.79
C GLN A 373 5.94 -9.03 -12.86
N VAL A 374 4.65 -9.38 -13.04
CA VAL A 374 3.58 -8.84 -12.21
C VAL A 374 3.59 -9.52 -10.84
N PRO A 375 3.73 -8.77 -9.73
CA PRO A 375 3.76 -9.37 -8.41
C PRO A 375 2.43 -10.01 -8.03
N ASP A 376 2.49 -11.21 -7.43
CA ASP A 376 1.35 -11.87 -6.79
C ASP A 376 1.16 -11.34 -5.37
N ILE A 377 0.26 -10.36 -5.21
CA ILE A 377 -0.09 -9.81 -3.90
C ILE A 377 -1.28 -10.56 -3.27
N LYS A 378 -2.12 -11.21 -4.08
CA LYS A 378 -3.31 -11.93 -3.58
C LYS A 378 -2.91 -13.02 -2.60
N THR A 379 -1.88 -13.79 -2.93
CA THR A 379 -1.37 -14.86 -2.07
C THR A 379 -0.93 -14.33 -0.70
N ASP A 380 -0.22 -13.20 -0.65
CA ASP A 380 0.18 -12.56 0.59
C ASP A 380 -1.04 -12.22 1.46
N PHE A 381 -2.10 -11.67 0.86
CA PHE A 381 -3.29 -11.22 1.58
C PHE A 381 -4.25 -12.35 1.98
N THR A 382 -4.27 -13.49 1.28
CA THR A 382 -5.34 -14.49 1.44
C THR A 382 -4.87 -15.85 1.93
N THR A 383 -3.60 -16.20 1.69
CA THR A 383 -3.09 -17.54 2.00
C THR A 383 -2.05 -17.56 3.12
N MET A 384 -1.33 -16.45 3.33
CA MET A 384 -0.32 -16.38 4.37
C MET A 384 -0.95 -16.36 5.76
N ALA A 385 -0.28 -17.02 6.71
CA ALA A 385 -0.80 -17.16 8.08
C ALA A 385 -1.05 -15.83 8.76
N ARG A 386 -0.28 -14.79 8.40
CA ARG A 386 -0.48 -13.41 8.80
C ARG A 386 -0.67 -12.53 7.58
N HIS A 387 -1.66 -11.65 7.61
CA HIS A 387 -1.93 -10.68 6.55
C HIS A 387 -2.69 -9.48 7.10
N MET A 388 -2.69 -8.36 6.38
CA MET A 388 -3.56 -7.23 6.70
C MET A 388 -5.02 -7.55 6.31
N PRO A 389 -6.02 -7.01 7.04
CA PRO A 389 -7.44 -7.32 6.80
C PRO A 389 -7.97 -6.57 5.58
N ILE A 390 -7.83 -7.17 4.40
CA ILE A 390 -8.30 -6.58 3.14
C ILE A 390 -9.67 -7.10 2.75
N GLN A 391 -9.93 -8.42 2.88
CA GLN A 391 -11.24 -8.94 2.52
C GLN A 391 -12.28 -8.55 3.56
N SER A 392 -13.53 -8.38 3.14
CA SER A 392 -14.66 -8.15 4.05
C SER A 392 -14.74 -9.19 5.18
N ALA A 393 -14.32 -10.44 4.93
CA ALA A 393 -14.26 -11.51 5.92
C ALA A 393 -13.12 -11.34 6.95
N ASP A 394 -12.06 -10.62 6.60
CA ASP A 394 -10.94 -10.33 7.49
C ASP A 394 -11.15 -9.06 8.30
N GLN A 395 -11.87 -8.09 7.73
CA GLN A 395 -12.19 -6.83 8.38
C GLN A 395 -13.13 -7.06 9.60
N PRO A 396 -12.85 -6.46 10.77
CA PRO A 396 -13.71 -6.61 11.95
C PRO A 396 -15.17 -6.15 11.74
N ALA A 397 -15.40 -5.18 10.84
CA ALA A 397 -16.73 -4.73 10.47
C ALA A 397 -17.54 -5.79 9.68
N GLY A 398 -16.88 -6.77 9.06
CA GLY A 398 -17.50 -7.78 8.21
C GLY A 398 -17.88 -7.30 6.81
N TYR A 399 -17.48 -6.08 6.41
CA TYR A 399 -17.70 -5.49 5.10
C TYR A 399 -16.64 -4.41 4.79
N GLU A 400 -16.42 -4.08 3.51
CA GLU A 400 -15.50 -2.99 3.08
C GLU A 400 -15.92 -1.62 3.67
N VAL A 401 -15.16 -1.14 4.65
CA VAL A 401 -15.34 0.18 5.27
C VAL A 401 -14.70 1.31 4.44
N HIS A 402 -13.73 0.97 3.60
CA HIS A 402 -12.89 1.92 2.88
C HIS A 402 -13.64 2.95 2.04
N SER A 403 -13.32 4.23 2.26
CA SER A 403 -13.98 5.35 1.60
C SER A 403 -13.06 6.52 1.24
N ILE A 404 -12.36 6.42 0.11
CA ILE A 404 -11.65 7.56 -0.49
C ILE A 404 -12.58 8.76 -0.78
N GLY A 405 -12.03 9.97 -0.75
CA GLY A 405 -12.78 11.24 -0.91
C GLY A 405 -13.47 11.74 0.35
N SER A 406 -13.51 10.92 1.41
CA SER A 406 -14.12 11.29 2.71
C SER A 406 -13.20 12.11 3.62
N GLY A 407 -11.89 12.10 3.36
CA GLY A 407 -10.89 12.63 4.30
C GLY A 407 -10.94 14.13 4.58
N PRO A 408 -10.23 14.57 5.64
CA PRO A 408 -10.19 15.96 6.08
C PRO A 408 -9.46 16.87 5.08
N GLY A 409 -9.88 18.13 5.04
CA GLY A 409 -9.33 19.19 4.17
C GLY A 409 -10.40 19.80 3.25
N ASP A 410 -10.45 21.12 3.19
CA ASP A 410 -11.36 21.85 2.30
C ASP A 410 -11.03 21.56 0.82
N GLN A 411 -12.06 21.42 0.00
CA GLN A 411 -12.06 21.13 -1.45
C GLN A 411 -11.05 21.98 -2.26
N PRO A 412 -10.47 21.53 -3.40
CA PRO A 412 -10.65 20.30 -4.21
C PRO A 412 -9.60 19.16 -3.96
N ARG A 413 -9.71 18.03 -4.69
CA ARG A 413 -8.73 16.91 -4.83
C ARG A 413 -8.82 15.72 -3.86
N ARG A 414 -9.81 15.63 -2.97
CA ARG A 414 -9.88 14.54 -1.98
C ARG A 414 -10.00 13.16 -2.65
N GLY A 415 -10.83 13.07 -3.69
CA GLY A 415 -10.98 11.86 -4.50
C GLY A 415 -9.75 11.56 -5.37
N GLN A 416 -9.07 12.58 -5.89
CA GLN A 416 -7.84 12.46 -6.69
C GLN A 416 -6.65 11.92 -5.87
N ASP A 417 -6.53 12.34 -4.60
CA ASP A 417 -5.44 11.93 -3.70
C ASP A 417 -5.78 10.76 -2.78
N PHE A 418 -6.96 10.18 -2.94
CA PHE A 418 -7.43 8.99 -2.22
C PHE A 418 -7.51 9.23 -0.70
N LEU A 419 -7.80 10.46 -0.29
CA LEU A 419 -7.89 10.81 1.12
C LEU A 419 -9.10 10.15 1.79
N GLU A 420 -8.89 9.61 2.98
CA GLU A 420 -9.91 8.97 3.79
C GLU A 420 -10.02 9.59 5.18
N ASP A 421 -11.24 9.62 5.71
CA ASP A 421 -11.52 10.08 7.07
C ASP A 421 -10.85 9.15 8.09
N PRO A 422 -10.06 9.68 9.05
CA PRO A 422 -9.47 8.88 10.12
C PRO A 422 -10.45 7.99 10.89
N ASN A 423 -11.73 8.35 10.96
CA ASN A 423 -12.77 7.54 11.60
C ASN A 423 -12.99 6.20 10.86
N ASN A 424 -12.87 6.20 9.53
CA ASN A 424 -12.91 4.97 8.74
C ASN A 424 -11.62 4.16 8.89
N LEU A 425 -10.51 4.77 9.29
CA LEU A 425 -9.27 4.07 9.62
C LEU A 425 -9.24 3.52 11.06
N GLY A 426 -10.29 3.76 11.85
CA GLY A 426 -10.44 3.25 13.21
C GLY A 426 -10.33 4.27 14.35
N LYS A 427 -10.28 5.58 14.05
CA LYS A 427 -9.98 6.61 15.07
C LYS A 427 -10.92 6.61 16.27
N THR A 428 -12.21 6.47 16.00
CA THR A 428 -13.28 6.47 17.01
C THR A 428 -13.87 5.09 17.25
N ASP A 429 -13.65 4.16 16.32
CA ASP A 429 -14.22 2.81 16.35
C ASP A 429 -13.24 1.83 15.70
N LEU A 430 -12.59 0.99 16.51
CA LEU A 430 -11.62 0.01 16.03
C LEU A 430 -12.24 -1.12 15.19
N THR A 431 -13.56 -1.21 15.08
CA THR A 431 -14.18 -2.15 14.13
C THR A 431 -13.97 -1.73 12.67
N ASN A 432 -13.70 -0.44 12.43
CA ASN A 432 -13.42 0.09 11.09
C ASN A 432 -12.00 -0.23 10.58
N ARG A 433 -11.15 -0.91 11.37
CA ARG A 433 -9.77 -1.23 10.98
C ARG A 433 -9.76 -2.14 9.75
N HIS A 434 -9.16 -1.65 8.67
CA HIS A 434 -9.02 -2.34 7.41
C HIS A 434 -7.68 -2.01 6.75
N ALA A 435 -7.41 -2.63 5.61
CA ALA A 435 -6.38 -2.19 4.66
C ALA A 435 -6.87 -2.44 3.24
N GLU A 436 -6.79 -1.46 2.35
CA GLU A 436 -7.06 -1.64 0.93
C GLU A 436 -5.81 -1.34 0.08
N CYS A 437 -5.80 -1.80 -1.18
CA CYS A 437 -4.71 -1.49 -2.12
C CYS A 437 -4.47 0.03 -2.22
N THR A 438 -5.56 0.80 -2.16
CA THR A 438 -5.58 2.26 -2.26
C THR A 438 -5.22 3.00 -0.98
N ASP A 439 -4.96 2.28 0.11
CA ASP A 439 -4.30 2.86 1.28
C ASP A 439 -2.79 3.02 1.07
N CYS A 440 -2.18 2.19 0.23
CA CYS A 440 -0.74 2.18 0.02
C CYS A 440 -0.34 2.65 -1.37
N HIS A 441 -1.23 2.51 -2.36
CA HIS A 441 -0.92 2.78 -3.75
C HIS A 441 -1.95 3.73 -4.39
N ASN A 442 -1.46 4.69 -5.16
CA ASN A 442 -2.30 5.42 -6.11
C ASN A 442 -2.10 4.81 -7.50
N PRO A 443 -3.04 4.00 -8.02
CA PRO A 443 -2.89 3.28 -9.29
C PRO A 443 -2.81 4.22 -10.50
N HIS A 444 -3.19 5.49 -10.34
CA HIS A 444 -3.01 6.50 -11.39
C HIS A 444 -1.58 7.06 -11.44
N ARG A 445 -0.78 6.95 -10.37
CA ARG A 445 0.53 7.62 -10.22
C ARG A 445 1.70 6.68 -9.95
N VAL A 446 1.40 5.43 -9.57
CA VAL A 446 2.38 4.36 -9.32
C VAL A 446 3.33 4.19 -10.52
N MET A 447 4.63 4.00 -10.27
CA MET A 447 5.64 3.82 -11.33
C MET A 447 6.67 2.74 -10.96
N LYS A 448 7.25 2.08 -11.97
CA LYS A 448 8.31 1.08 -11.79
C LYS A 448 9.68 1.77 -11.70
N ASN A 449 9.91 2.51 -10.61
CA ASN A 449 11.18 3.19 -10.34
C ASN A 449 11.60 3.02 -8.88
N ARG A 450 12.91 3.09 -8.64
CA ARG A 450 13.51 2.97 -7.30
C ARG A 450 13.11 4.08 -6.34
N LEU A 451 12.91 5.29 -6.87
CA LEU A 451 12.58 6.48 -6.11
C LEU A 451 11.33 7.13 -6.69
N PHE A 452 10.50 7.68 -5.82
CA PHE A 452 9.26 8.36 -6.18
C PHE A 452 9.48 9.59 -7.08
N ASN A 453 10.66 10.21 -6.99
CA ASN A 453 11.00 11.47 -7.67
C ASN A 453 11.76 11.26 -8.99
N SER A 454 11.99 10.01 -9.42
CA SER A 454 12.68 9.72 -10.67
C SER A 454 11.89 10.19 -11.90
N ASP A 455 12.58 10.25 -13.05
CA ASP A 455 11.92 10.40 -14.34
C ASP A 455 11.14 9.12 -14.67
N ASN A 456 9.83 9.25 -14.83
CA ASN A 456 8.93 8.15 -15.11
C ASN A 456 8.72 7.90 -16.62
N SER A 457 9.41 8.65 -17.50
CA SER A 457 9.48 8.35 -18.93
C SER A 457 10.38 7.16 -19.24
N THR A 458 11.30 6.83 -18.32
CA THR A 458 12.20 5.67 -18.41
C THR A 458 12.11 4.87 -17.11
N PRO A 459 11.29 3.81 -17.08
CA PRO A 459 11.18 2.94 -15.91
C PRO A 459 12.54 2.31 -15.55
N HIS A 460 12.79 2.11 -14.26
CA HIS A 460 13.98 1.39 -13.79
C HIS A 460 13.72 -0.13 -13.84
N LEU A 461 14.76 -0.91 -13.50
CA LEU A 461 14.64 -2.37 -13.44
C LEU A 461 13.62 -2.86 -12.42
N ALA A 462 13.42 -2.15 -11.30
CA ALA A 462 12.36 -2.45 -10.34
C ALA A 462 11.78 -1.20 -9.67
N GLY A 463 10.58 -1.36 -9.10
CA GLY A 463 9.83 -0.32 -8.40
C GLY A 463 10.12 -0.20 -6.90
N THR A 464 11.03 -1.01 -6.36
CA THR A 464 11.32 -1.13 -4.91
C THR A 464 12.68 -0.52 -4.57
N HIS A 465 12.93 -0.19 -3.30
CA HIS A 465 14.20 0.43 -2.90
C HIS A 465 15.40 -0.53 -3.05
N ALA A 466 16.59 0.04 -3.23
CA ALA A 466 17.83 -0.68 -3.51
C ALA A 466 18.42 -1.35 -2.26
N HIS A 467 19.02 -2.54 -2.39
CA HIS A 467 19.59 -3.31 -1.27
C HIS A 467 21.05 -3.74 -1.44
N THR A 468 21.63 -3.49 -2.62
CA THR A 468 23.04 -3.73 -2.90
C THR A 468 23.75 -2.42 -3.23
N PRO A 469 25.08 -2.34 -3.04
CA PRO A 469 25.84 -1.16 -3.44
C PRO A 469 25.67 -0.79 -4.92
N ALA A 470 25.51 -1.79 -5.80
CA ALA A 470 25.27 -1.58 -7.22
C ALA A 470 23.90 -0.95 -7.49
N GLN A 471 22.84 -1.47 -6.87
CA GLN A 471 21.48 -0.91 -7.00
C GLN A 471 21.39 0.50 -6.39
N LEU A 472 22.09 0.75 -5.28
CA LEU A 472 22.16 2.09 -4.68
C LEU A 472 22.80 3.07 -5.65
N ALA A 473 23.96 2.71 -6.22
CA ALA A 473 24.65 3.55 -7.19
C ALA A 473 23.79 3.81 -8.44
N GLU A 474 23.07 2.80 -8.95
CA GLU A 474 22.11 2.94 -10.06
C GLU A 474 20.98 3.93 -9.72
N ALA A 475 20.47 3.90 -8.49
CA ALA A 475 19.45 4.83 -8.00
C ALA A 475 20.01 6.22 -7.63
N GLY A 476 21.31 6.48 -7.84
CA GLY A 476 21.95 7.74 -7.44
C GLY A 476 22.08 7.89 -5.92
N GLN A 477 22.07 6.79 -5.18
CA GLN A 477 22.18 6.73 -3.72
C GLN A 477 23.51 6.09 -3.31
N THR A 478 23.98 6.42 -2.10
CA THR A 478 25.15 5.77 -1.47
C THR A 478 24.77 4.98 -0.23
N LYS A 479 23.53 5.15 0.25
CA LYS A 479 22.98 4.57 1.48
C LYS A 479 21.47 4.53 1.41
N HIS A 480 20.86 3.78 2.33
CA HIS A 480 19.42 3.88 2.57
C HIS A 480 19.04 5.25 3.14
N THR A 481 17.86 5.73 2.73
CA THR A 481 17.37 7.09 3.08
C THR A 481 15.89 7.12 3.46
N ASN A 482 15.21 5.98 3.48
CA ASN A 482 13.75 5.84 3.64
C ASN A 482 12.99 6.71 2.60
N LEU A 483 13.63 7.15 1.52
CA LEU A 483 12.94 7.84 0.43
C LEU A 483 11.95 6.89 -0.20
N ALA A 484 10.70 7.32 -0.32
CA ALA A 484 9.63 6.52 -0.90
C ALA A 484 10.03 6.02 -2.30
N SER A 485 9.66 4.79 -2.62
CA SER A 485 9.89 4.21 -3.93
C SER A 485 8.82 4.65 -4.95
N GLY A 486 9.04 4.34 -6.22
CA GLY A 486 8.10 4.67 -7.30
C GLY A 486 6.73 4.01 -7.12
N VAL A 487 6.68 2.84 -6.48
CA VAL A 487 5.39 2.17 -6.21
C VAL A 487 4.52 2.91 -5.19
N LEU A 488 5.11 3.85 -4.45
CA LEU A 488 4.42 4.69 -3.46
C LEU A 488 4.18 6.11 -3.97
N ARG A 489 4.51 6.41 -5.24
CA ARG A 489 4.37 7.77 -5.77
C ARG A 489 2.90 8.20 -5.74
N GLY A 490 2.68 9.39 -5.20
CA GLY A 490 1.39 10.09 -5.26
C GLY A 490 0.29 9.50 -4.37
N ILE A 491 0.58 8.49 -3.56
CA ILE A 491 -0.28 8.13 -2.42
C ILE A 491 -0.09 9.14 -1.29
N TRP A 492 -1.08 9.25 -0.42
CA TRP A 492 -1.01 10.10 0.76
C TRP A 492 -0.50 9.37 2.00
N GLY A 493 0.10 10.12 2.90
CA GLY A 493 0.55 9.67 4.22
C GLY A 493 0.47 10.81 5.24
N VAL A 494 1.07 10.60 6.40
CA VAL A 494 1.06 11.58 7.48
C VAL A 494 2.45 11.75 8.10
N GLU A 495 2.82 13.00 8.39
CA GLU A 495 4.02 13.34 9.13
C GLU A 495 3.65 13.75 10.57
N PRO A 496 4.11 13.02 11.60
CA PRO A 496 3.77 13.32 12.98
C PRO A 496 4.47 14.58 13.49
N GLN A 497 3.73 15.40 14.25
CA GLN A 497 4.25 16.57 14.95
C GLN A 497 4.17 16.32 16.45
N TYR A 498 5.33 16.33 17.12
CA TYR A 498 5.46 15.98 18.53
C TYR A 498 5.48 17.22 19.43
N GLY A 499 4.74 17.17 20.54
CA GLY A 499 4.74 18.23 21.56
C GLY A 499 5.74 18.04 22.71
N SER A 500 6.28 16.83 22.88
CA SER A 500 7.24 16.47 23.94
C SER A 500 8.10 15.32 23.45
N THR A 501 9.36 15.24 23.88
CA THR A 501 10.34 14.19 23.53
C THR A 501 10.29 12.96 24.46
N ALA A 502 9.46 13.01 25.51
CA ALA A 502 9.32 11.93 26.48
C ALA A 502 8.74 10.67 25.84
N PHE A 503 9.18 9.49 26.26
CA PHE A 503 8.58 8.22 25.81
C PHE A 503 7.23 7.98 26.51
N GLY A 504 6.32 7.23 25.88
CA GLY A 504 4.99 6.92 26.43
C GLY A 504 3.93 7.98 26.11
N SER A 505 2.94 8.16 26.98
CA SER A 505 1.74 8.96 26.69
C SER A 505 2.03 10.42 26.34
N ALA A 506 3.09 10.99 26.89
CA ALA A 506 3.52 12.35 26.58
C ALA A 506 4.20 12.47 25.20
N GLY A 507 4.75 11.38 24.68
CA GLY A 507 5.47 11.30 23.40
C GLY A 507 4.60 10.97 22.20
N VAL A 508 3.30 10.78 22.39
CA VAL A 508 2.38 10.59 21.26
C VAL A 508 2.34 11.88 20.42
N PRO A 509 2.29 11.79 19.09
CA PRO A 509 2.11 12.95 18.23
C PRO A 509 0.89 13.79 18.65
N ALA A 510 1.07 15.11 18.72
CA ALA A 510 0.02 16.05 19.05
C ALA A 510 -0.87 16.33 17.83
N THR A 511 -0.25 16.44 16.66
CA THR A 511 -0.92 16.62 15.37
C THR A 511 -0.19 15.85 14.28
N PHE A 512 -0.78 15.80 13.10
CA PHE A 512 -0.21 15.20 11.91
C PHE A 512 -0.37 16.15 10.73
N GLU A 513 0.68 16.29 9.92
CA GLU A 513 0.61 16.95 8.64
C GLU A 513 0.27 15.92 7.55
N VAL A 514 -0.80 16.15 6.78
CA VAL A 514 -1.18 15.27 5.67
C VAL A 514 -0.25 15.54 4.48
N LYS A 515 0.40 14.49 3.99
CA LYS A 515 1.29 14.48 2.83
C LYS A 515 0.54 13.89 1.64
N ARG A 516 0.33 14.62 0.55
CA ARG A 516 -0.52 14.21 -0.60
C ARG A 516 -0.15 14.89 -1.92
N GLY A 517 -0.70 14.38 -3.03
CA GLY A 517 -0.50 14.93 -4.39
C GLY A 517 0.60 14.23 -5.18
N ASP A 518 0.59 14.39 -6.51
CA ASP A 518 1.72 13.96 -7.35
C ASP A 518 2.87 14.97 -7.26
N PRO A 519 4.10 14.53 -6.95
CA PRO A 519 5.21 15.46 -6.79
C PRO A 519 5.88 15.83 -8.13
N GLY A 520 5.48 15.21 -9.25
CA GLY A 520 6.12 15.43 -10.55
C GLY A 520 7.49 14.74 -10.68
N VAL A 521 8.29 15.18 -11.66
CA VAL A 521 9.60 14.62 -11.99
C VAL A 521 10.72 15.48 -11.38
N ASN A 522 11.72 14.83 -10.78
CA ASN A 522 12.80 15.45 -10.01
C ASN A 522 12.38 16.48 -8.93
N PRO A 523 11.28 16.25 -8.17
CA PRO A 523 10.96 17.11 -7.02
C PRO A 523 12.01 17.04 -5.91
N ASN A 524 11.96 18.02 -4.99
CA ASN A 524 12.73 17.97 -3.75
C ASN A 524 12.28 16.79 -2.88
N THR A 525 13.17 16.31 -2.02
CA THR A 525 12.96 15.15 -1.16
C THR A 525 12.88 15.54 0.32
N ASP A 526 12.63 16.82 0.61
CA ASP A 526 12.56 17.33 1.97
C ASP A 526 11.34 16.73 2.69
N VAL A 527 11.50 16.34 3.96
CA VAL A 527 10.38 15.84 4.77
C VAL A 527 9.27 16.89 4.93
N SER A 528 9.61 18.17 4.81
CA SER A 528 8.67 19.31 4.86
C SER A 528 7.85 19.51 3.59
N ALA A 529 8.13 18.78 2.51
CA ALA A 529 7.33 18.84 1.28
C ALA A 529 5.86 18.46 1.57
N SER A 530 4.92 19.02 0.80
CA SER A 530 3.48 18.77 0.99
C SER A 530 3.01 17.39 0.52
N TYR A 531 3.88 16.63 -0.15
CA TYR A 531 3.63 15.30 -0.69
C TYR A 531 4.43 14.24 0.05
N LEU A 532 4.08 12.97 -0.18
CA LEU A 532 4.76 11.85 0.43
C LEU A 532 6.19 11.75 -0.08
N THR A 533 7.16 11.74 0.83
CA THR A 533 8.59 11.60 0.51
C THR A 533 9.25 10.42 1.21
N ARG A 534 8.60 9.81 2.19
CA ARG A 534 9.13 8.69 2.98
C ARG A 534 8.13 7.54 3.09
N GLU A 535 8.63 6.31 3.17
CA GLU A 535 7.77 5.12 3.34
C GLU A 535 7.02 5.16 4.68
N TYR A 536 7.70 5.56 5.77
CA TYR A 536 7.08 5.58 7.10
C TYR A 536 5.85 6.49 7.19
N GLN A 537 5.74 7.51 6.33
CA GLN A 537 4.60 8.42 6.31
C GLN A 537 3.30 7.67 5.96
N ILE A 538 3.39 6.62 5.14
CA ILE A 538 2.25 5.72 4.87
C ILE A 538 1.96 4.88 6.11
N CYS A 539 2.98 4.27 6.70
CA CYS A 539 2.80 3.39 7.85
C CYS A 539 2.16 4.12 9.04
N PHE A 540 2.58 5.36 9.33
CA PHE A 540 2.02 6.15 10.42
C PHE A 540 0.58 6.58 10.18
N LYS A 541 0.10 6.59 8.94
CA LYS A 541 -1.34 6.83 8.67
C LYS A 541 -2.18 5.81 9.42
N CYS A 542 -1.82 4.52 9.37
CA CYS A 542 -2.63 3.45 9.96
C CYS A 542 -2.10 2.98 11.31
N HIS A 543 -0.79 3.09 11.56
CA HIS A 543 -0.13 2.56 12.75
C HIS A 543 0.25 3.62 13.79
N SER A 544 -0.50 4.72 13.84
CA SER A 544 -0.37 5.73 14.88
C SER A 544 -1.73 6.22 15.37
N ASN A 545 -1.72 7.13 16.34
CA ASN A 545 -2.90 7.83 16.81
C ASN A 545 -3.51 8.84 15.79
N TYR A 546 -3.02 8.82 14.54
CA TYR A 546 -3.81 9.35 13.44
C TYR A 546 -5.10 8.54 13.26
N ALA A 547 -4.99 7.19 13.26
CA ALA A 547 -6.05 6.24 12.93
C ALA A 547 -6.64 5.48 14.13
N TYR A 548 -6.22 5.80 15.35
CA TYR A 548 -6.81 5.35 16.61
C TYR A 548 -6.58 6.44 17.67
N GLY A 549 -7.21 6.33 18.82
CA GLY A 549 -7.05 7.22 19.97
C GLY A 549 -5.67 7.14 20.65
N ASN A 550 -5.43 8.06 21.57
CA ASN A 550 -4.10 8.27 22.18
C ASN A 550 -3.81 7.36 23.38
N ASP A 551 -4.66 6.39 23.67
CA ASP A 551 -4.49 5.55 24.85
C ASP A 551 -3.34 4.56 24.65
N VAL A 552 -2.23 4.79 25.35
CA VAL A 552 -1.05 3.91 25.34
C VAL A 552 -1.00 2.97 26.55
N SER A 553 -2.06 2.93 27.38
CA SER A 553 -2.04 2.28 28.70
C SER A 553 -2.07 0.74 28.71
N ASN A 554 -1.94 0.07 27.55
CA ASN A 554 -2.12 -1.39 27.42
C ASN A 554 -3.44 -1.88 28.04
N THR A 555 -4.48 -1.05 28.04
CA THR A 555 -5.80 -1.42 28.58
C THR A 555 -6.70 -1.87 27.43
N GLU A 556 -7.33 -3.03 27.62
CA GLU A 556 -8.24 -3.68 26.67
C GLU A 556 -9.52 -2.87 26.37
N ALA A 557 -9.73 -1.72 27.03
CA ALA A 557 -11.00 -1.00 27.07
C ALA A 557 -10.97 0.38 26.39
N GLY A 558 -9.86 0.79 25.77
CA GLY A 558 -9.70 2.13 25.18
C GLY A 558 -9.73 2.16 23.65
N ASN A 559 -9.93 3.35 23.07
CA ASN A 559 -9.72 3.61 21.64
C ASN A 559 -8.22 3.62 21.26
N GLY A 560 -7.32 2.98 22.02
CA GLY A 560 -5.87 2.97 21.76
C GLY A 560 -5.46 2.13 20.55
N PRO A 561 -4.18 1.75 20.44
CA PRO A 561 -3.73 0.81 19.41
C PRO A 561 -4.59 -0.48 19.40
N PRO A 562 -4.75 -1.17 18.26
CA PRO A 562 -5.58 -2.38 18.22
C PRO A 562 -5.05 -3.52 19.10
N LEU A 563 -5.95 -4.38 19.56
CA LEU A 563 -5.57 -5.65 20.19
C LEU A 563 -5.00 -6.63 19.17
N LEU A 564 -4.08 -7.49 19.59
CA LEU A 564 -3.69 -8.66 18.81
C LEU A 564 -4.90 -9.61 18.71
N GLY A 565 -5.03 -10.30 17.58
CA GLY A 565 -6.15 -11.19 17.30
C GLY A 565 -7.50 -10.49 17.10
N SER A 566 -7.51 -9.17 16.94
CA SER A 566 -8.74 -8.39 16.71
C SER A 566 -9.39 -8.61 15.34
N PHE A 567 -8.69 -9.28 14.42
CA PHE A 567 -9.14 -9.53 13.05
C PHE A 567 -8.54 -10.85 12.52
N SER A 568 -9.15 -11.43 11.48
CA SER A 568 -8.68 -12.68 10.85
C SER A 568 -7.32 -12.48 10.18
N GLY A 569 -6.42 -13.46 10.26
CA GLY A 569 -5.06 -13.28 9.74
C GLY A 569 -4.17 -12.34 10.58
N GLY A 570 -4.69 -11.70 11.63
CA GLY A 570 -3.87 -10.92 12.56
C GLY A 570 -2.91 -11.79 13.40
N THR A 571 -1.94 -11.14 14.04
CA THR A 571 -1.09 -11.84 15.02
C THR A 571 -1.94 -12.30 16.21
N PRO A 572 -1.85 -13.57 16.66
CA PRO A 572 -2.67 -14.08 17.75
C PRO A 572 -2.47 -13.32 19.05
N TYR A 573 -3.55 -13.16 19.81
CA TYR A 573 -3.51 -12.56 21.14
C TYR A 573 -2.49 -13.27 22.04
N SER A 574 -1.78 -12.49 22.87
CA SER A 574 -0.73 -12.96 23.79
C SER A 574 0.53 -13.53 23.12
N THR A 575 0.72 -13.37 21.80
CA THR A 575 2.00 -13.69 21.14
C THR A 575 3.12 -12.88 21.76
N ASN A 576 4.19 -13.55 22.22
CA ASN A 576 5.32 -12.90 22.91
C ASN A 576 4.87 -12.04 24.10
N VAL A 577 3.86 -12.51 24.84
CA VAL A 577 3.20 -11.81 25.96
C VAL A 577 2.57 -10.44 25.60
N MET A 578 2.56 -10.08 24.32
CA MET A 578 1.91 -8.87 23.83
C MET A 578 0.41 -9.10 23.65
N LYS A 579 -0.39 -8.15 24.13
CA LYS A 579 -1.86 -8.18 24.03
C LYS A 579 -2.38 -7.14 23.06
N GLN A 580 -1.67 -6.02 22.97
CA GLN A 580 -1.99 -4.86 22.16
C GLN A 580 -0.79 -4.46 21.32
N TYR A 581 -1.02 -3.96 20.11
CA TYR A 581 0.02 -3.32 19.31
C TYR A 581 0.47 -2.02 19.98
N THR A 582 1.62 -1.45 19.58
CA THR A 582 2.06 -0.14 20.08
C THR A 582 1.73 0.99 19.11
N ASN A 583 1.82 2.23 19.60
CA ASN A 583 1.74 3.41 18.74
C ASN A 583 3.07 3.65 18.03
N GLN A 584 3.15 3.34 16.74
CA GLN A 584 4.42 3.32 16.01
C GLN A 584 5.03 4.72 15.84
N ALA A 585 4.22 5.75 15.68
CA ALA A 585 4.74 7.11 15.64
C ALA A 585 5.36 7.49 17.00
N MET A 586 4.71 7.12 18.11
CA MET A 586 5.30 7.29 19.44
C MET A 586 6.62 6.51 19.56
N GLU A 587 6.68 5.24 19.13
CA GLU A 587 7.90 4.43 19.19
C GLU A 587 9.07 5.06 18.45
N TYR A 588 8.83 5.48 17.20
CA TYR A 588 9.85 6.02 16.31
C TYR A 588 10.12 7.51 16.47
N GLN A 589 9.51 8.15 17.45
CA GLN A 589 9.89 9.50 17.82
C GLN A 589 11.40 9.53 18.12
N SER A 590 12.13 10.28 17.30
CA SER A 590 13.61 10.28 17.31
C SER A 590 14.10 11.72 17.54
N PRO A 591 14.22 12.19 18.80
CA PRO A 591 14.69 13.54 19.09
C PRO A 591 16.13 13.76 18.59
N THR A 592 16.38 14.87 17.91
CA THR A 592 17.71 15.19 17.37
C THR A 592 18.77 15.31 18.45
N ASP A 593 18.42 15.81 19.63
CA ASP A 593 19.32 15.94 20.78
C ASP A 593 19.65 14.60 21.46
N HIS A 594 19.06 13.49 21.01
CA HIS A 594 19.39 12.13 21.48
C HIS A 594 20.33 11.38 20.52
N MET A 595 20.76 12.03 19.43
CA MET A 595 21.71 11.45 18.48
C MET A 595 23.12 11.30 19.09
N ALA A 596 23.94 10.44 18.49
CA ALA A 596 25.29 10.11 18.94
C ALA A 596 25.34 9.45 20.34
N GLU A 597 26.44 9.65 21.09
CA GLU A 597 26.72 9.06 22.42
C GLU A 597 26.84 10.13 23.53
N GLY A 598 26.35 11.36 23.29
CA GLY A 598 26.39 12.47 24.26
C GLY A 598 25.14 12.58 25.14
N THR A 599 25.17 13.49 26.13
CA THR A 599 24.03 13.79 27.02
C THR A 599 22.91 14.50 26.25
N SER A 600 21.65 14.05 26.33
CA SER A 600 20.52 14.86 25.85
C SER A 600 20.09 15.88 26.91
N GLY A 601 19.72 17.08 26.48
CA GLY A 601 19.16 18.10 27.36
C GLY A 601 17.68 17.88 27.68
N SER A 602 16.99 17.06 26.89
CA SER A 602 15.57 16.75 27.07
C SER A 602 15.35 15.44 27.84
N PRO A 603 14.20 15.29 28.55
CA PRO A 603 13.87 14.08 29.28
C PRO A 603 13.81 12.89 28.32
N THR A 604 14.58 11.84 28.61
CA THR A 604 14.27 10.50 28.10
C THR A 604 13.07 9.99 28.89
N GLY A 605 12.31 9.00 28.40
CA GLY A 605 11.26 8.38 29.25
C GLY A 605 11.78 7.69 30.50
N ALA A 606 13.10 7.71 30.77
CA ALA A 606 13.67 7.27 32.03
C ALA A 606 13.40 8.35 33.09
N TYR A 607 12.94 7.94 34.28
CA TYR A 607 12.45 8.86 35.30
C TYR A 607 13.47 9.95 35.65
N ASP A 608 13.00 11.20 35.71
CA ASP A 608 13.86 12.36 35.61
C ASP A 608 14.29 13.01 36.95
N GLY A 609 14.13 12.29 38.07
CA GLY A 609 14.16 12.74 39.47
C GLY A 609 14.92 14.03 39.85
N SER A 610 14.44 14.70 40.89
CA SER A 610 14.79 16.09 41.23
C SER A 610 16.09 16.31 42.02
N SER A 611 16.83 15.25 42.39
CA SER A 611 18.00 15.37 43.27
C SER A 611 19.25 14.66 42.75
N GLY A 612 20.34 15.40 42.59
CA GLY A 612 21.66 14.85 42.31
C GLY A 612 22.17 13.95 43.44
N CYS A 613 22.89 12.90 43.09
CA CYS A 613 23.42 11.91 44.03
C CYS A 613 24.85 11.53 43.67
N SER A 614 25.63 11.15 44.67
CA SER A 614 26.94 10.53 44.50
C SER A 614 27.04 9.32 45.41
N VAL A 615 27.19 8.12 44.84
CA VAL A 615 27.37 6.87 45.60
C VAL A 615 28.75 6.31 45.29
N THR A 616 29.64 6.33 46.28
CA THR A 616 30.91 5.62 46.22
C THR A 616 30.71 4.24 46.84
N ASN A 617 30.64 3.18 46.03
CA ASN A 617 30.53 1.83 46.57
C ASN A 617 31.90 1.41 47.13
N ALA A 618 32.01 1.37 48.46
CA ALA A 618 33.16 0.83 49.19
C ALA A 618 32.90 -0.62 49.60
N SER A 619 32.98 -1.56 48.66
CA SER A 619 33.30 -2.97 48.95
C SER A 619 33.45 -3.75 47.65
N THR A 620 34.65 -4.24 47.37
CA THR A 620 34.85 -5.20 46.28
C THR A 620 35.90 -6.24 46.67
N GLU A 621 35.58 -7.52 46.50
CA GLU A 621 36.58 -8.56 46.22
C GLU A 621 37.33 -8.29 44.89
N SER A 622 36.85 -7.36 44.06
CA SER A 622 37.44 -6.90 42.79
C SER A 622 38.26 -5.59 42.84
N GLY A 623 38.44 -4.95 44.01
CA GLY A 623 39.40 -3.84 44.22
C GLY A 623 39.15 -2.50 43.50
N ILE A 624 38.00 -2.27 42.85
CA ILE A 624 37.70 -1.02 42.13
C ILE A 624 36.71 -0.17 42.94
N ASN A 625 37.12 1.05 43.35
CA ASN A 625 36.23 2.07 43.92
C ASN A 625 35.53 2.82 42.79
N LEU A 626 34.21 2.63 42.65
CA LEU A 626 33.40 3.37 41.67
C LEU A 626 32.57 4.43 42.39
N THR A 627 32.66 5.68 41.91
CA THR A 627 31.74 6.76 42.27
C THR A 627 30.69 6.90 41.18
N ILE A 628 29.43 6.67 41.54
CA ILE A 628 28.26 6.89 40.68
C ILE A 628 27.77 8.30 40.94
N ASN A 629 27.97 9.23 40.00
CA ASN A 629 27.31 10.53 40.01
C ASN A 629 26.06 10.43 39.14
N GLY A 630 24.91 10.83 39.64
CA GLY A 630 23.65 10.69 38.90
C GLY A 630 22.51 11.47 39.53
N THR A 631 21.29 11.04 39.24
CA THR A 631 20.07 11.55 39.86
C THR A 631 19.36 10.40 40.56
N LEU A 632 18.65 10.72 41.64
CA LEU A 632 17.84 9.72 42.32
C LEU A 632 16.63 9.34 41.46
N ASP A 633 16.34 8.04 41.36
CA ASP A 633 15.03 7.59 40.90
C ASP A 633 13.94 7.86 41.98
N HIS A 634 12.69 7.49 41.70
CA HIS A 634 11.55 7.70 42.62
C HIS A 634 11.74 6.96 43.98
N ASP A 635 12.66 5.98 44.00
CA ASP A 635 13.03 5.18 45.17
C ASP A 635 14.28 5.71 45.90
N GLY A 636 14.83 6.84 45.48
CA GLY A 636 16.05 7.38 46.09
C GLY A 636 17.32 6.63 45.68
N ASN A 637 17.33 5.87 44.58
CA ASN A 637 18.52 5.20 44.06
C ASN A 637 19.29 6.07 43.07
N CYS A 638 20.61 6.12 43.23
CA CYS A 638 21.46 6.89 42.34
C CYS A 638 21.67 6.21 40.99
N THR A 639 21.10 6.77 39.93
CA THR A 639 21.23 6.28 38.55
C THR A 639 21.67 7.40 37.61
N ASP A 640 22.58 7.08 36.68
CA ASP A 640 23.16 8.07 35.76
C ASP A 640 22.39 8.11 34.42
N TRP A 641 21.08 8.39 34.49
CA TRP A 641 20.22 8.39 33.31
C TRP A 641 20.30 9.69 32.49
N ARG A 642 20.82 10.79 33.06
CA ARG A 642 20.98 12.08 32.33
C ARG A 642 22.21 12.10 31.44
N ASN A 643 23.33 11.52 31.89
CA ASN A 643 24.60 11.74 31.21
C ASN A 643 24.89 10.69 30.12
N ASP A 644 24.59 9.41 30.39
CA ASP A 644 25.03 8.34 29.49
C ASP A 644 23.87 7.45 29.00
N ASN A 645 22.61 7.77 29.34
CA ASN A 645 21.42 7.08 28.82
C ASN A 645 20.67 7.96 27.82
N HIS A 646 20.54 7.48 26.59
CA HIS A 646 19.84 8.18 25.51
C HIS A 646 18.79 7.25 24.92
N ARG A 647 17.73 7.81 24.36
CA ARG A 647 16.72 7.01 23.67
C ARG A 647 17.36 6.17 22.56
N SER A 648 16.94 4.92 22.44
CA SER A 648 17.27 4.08 21.30
C SER A 648 16.16 4.09 20.28
N TRP A 649 16.55 3.97 19.02
CA TRP A 649 15.63 3.70 17.95
C TRP A 649 16.40 3.06 16.80
N HIS A 650 15.66 2.29 16.03
CA HIS A 650 16.06 1.90 14.70
C HIS A 650 15.74 3.08 13.76
N PRO A 651 16.66 3.45 12.84
CA PRO A 651 16.58 4.74 12.15
C PRO A 651 15.55 4.73 11.02
N ALA A 652 14.26 4.53 11.31
CA ALA A 652 13.22 4.64 10.28
C ALA A 652 12.97 6.10 9.90
N VAL A 653 12.74 6.95 10.91
CA VAL A 653 12.36 8.36 10.71
C VAL A 653 13.59 9.26 10.58
N ARG A 654 14.64 9.01 11.36
CA ARG A 654 15.87 9.81 11.41
C ARG A 654 17.10 8.95 11.67
N GLU A 655 18.23 9.40 11.18
CA GLU A 655 19.54 8.83 11.47
C GLU A 655 19.85 8.88 12.98
N THR A 656 20.62 7.91 13.47
CA THR A 656 20.95 7.87 14.92
C THR A 656 22.14 8.75 15.28
N GLY A 657 22.97 9.16 14.32
CA GLY A 657 24.26 9.81 14.55
C GLY A 657 25.30 8.90 15.23
N ARG A 658 25.00 7.61 15.44
CA ARG A 658 25.84 6.64 16.15
C ARG A 658 26.67 5.82 15.17
N THR A 659 27.68 6.45 14.61
CA THR A 659 28.61 5.82 13.67
C THR A 659 29.43 4.70 14.35
N PRO A 660 30.07 3.80 13.59
CA PRO A 660 30.93 2.76 14.17
C PRO A 660 32.04 3.35 15.07
N ALA A 661 32.62 4.49 14.68
CA ALA A 661 33.60 5.20 15.48
C ALA A 661 33.02 5.67 16.83
N VAL A 662 31.83 6.27 16.80
CA VAL A 662 31.10 6.74 17.99
C VAL A 662 30.73 5.58 18.92
N ARG A 663 30.25 4.47 18.35
CA ARG A 663 29.89 3.25 19.11
C ARG A 663 31.08 2.42 19.55
N LYS A 664 32.30 2.71 19.07
CA LYS A 664 33.46 1.82 19.16
C LYS A 664 33.08 0.40 18.69
N ALA A 665 32.48 0.33 17.50
CA ALA A 665 32.03 -0.88 16.83
C ALA A 665 32.65 -0.99 15.42
N ASP A 666 32.56 -2.17 14.80
CA ASP A 666 32.89 -2.44 13.41
C ASP A 666 31.65 -2.24 12.53
N ALA A 667 31.80 -1.64 11.35
CA ALA A 667 30.67 -1.47 10.43
C ALA A 667 30.13 -2.81 9.92
N ASN A 668 30.98 -3.84 9.86
CA ASN A 668 30.62 -5.16 9.35
C ASN A 668 29.87 -6.03 10.35
N ASP A 669 29.63 -5.56 11.57
CA ASP A 669 28.64 -6.17 12.47
C ASP A 669 27.22 -6.09 11.90
N TRP A 670 27.02 -5.21 10.92
CA TRP A 670 25.82 -5.12 10.10
C TRP A 670 26.03 -5.76 8.72
N ARG A 671 24.93 -6.19 8.10
CA ARG A 671 24.90 -6.69 6.72
C ARG A 671 24.64 -5.56 5.75
N SER A 672 25.06 -5.71 4.49
CA SER A 672 24.67 -4.79 3.42
C SER A 672 23.15 -4.76 3.26
N PRO A 673 22.55 -3.57 2.99
CA PRO A 673 23.20 -2.27 2.80
C PRO A 673 23.49 -1.52 4.12
N PHE A 674 23.08 -2.07 5.25
CA PHE A 674 23.18 -1.40 6.54
C PHE A 674 24.63 -1.20 7.06
N ASN A 675 25.62 -1.91 6.53
CA ASN A 675 27.02 -1.66 6.88
C ASN A 675 27.62 -0.43 6.17
N LEU A 676 26.98 0.10 5.13
CA LEU A 676 27.57 1.14 4.28
C LEU A 676 27.67 2.51 4.97
N ALA A 677 26.67 2.86 5.79
CA ALA A 677 26.58 4.16 6.45
C ALA A 677 25.91 4.03 7.83
N VAL A 678 26.41 3.11 8.66
CA VAL A 678 25.91 2.89 10.04
C VAL A 678 25.86 4.21 10.79
N GLY A 679 24.68 4.55 11.33
CA GLY A 679 24.46 5.77 12.10
C GLY A 679 24.08 7.00 11.26
N GLU A 680 24.31 6.98 9.95
CA GLU A 680 24.02 8.10 9.04
C GLU A 680 22.92 7.78 8.01
N GLN A 681 22.55 6.52 7.87
CA GLN A 681 21.45 6.07 7.03
C GLN A 681 20.18 5.86 7.85
N THR A 682 19.06 5.84 7.15
CA THR A 682 17.78 5.35 7.67
C THR A 682 17.46 3.97 7.11
N MET A 683 16.40 3.36 7.59
CA MET A 683 15.88 2.05 7.16
C MET A 683 14.41 2.16 6.82
N TYR A 684 13.92 1.25 6.00
CA TYR A 684 12.53 1.17 5.56
C TYR A 684 11.73 0.27 6.52
N CYS A 685 10.42 0.51 6.66
CA CYS A 685 9.57 -0.38 7.45
C CYS A 685 9.53 -1.78 6.81
N THR A 686 9.55 -1.82 5.47
CA THR A 686 9.65 -3.03 4.64
C THR A 686 10.99 -3.76 4.76
N ASP A 687 12.00 -3.22 5.43
CA ASP A 687 13.22 -4.00 5.75
C ASP A 687 12.94 -5.05 6.86
N CYS A 688 11.91 -4.83 7.68
CA CYS A 688 11.49 -5.73 8.75
C CYS A 688 10.15 -6.42 8.47
N HIS A 689 9.23 -5.72 7.80
CA HIS A 689 7.87 -6.19 7.55
C HIS A 689 7.65 -6.63 6.09
N GLY A 690 6.89 -7.69 5.89
CA GLY A 690 6.59 -8.31 4.60
C GLY A 690 6.81 -9.82 4.61
N SER A 691 6.67 -10.42 3.44
CA SER A 691 6.73 -11.87 3.27
C SER A 691 8.06 -12.45 3.76
N SER A 692 7.98 -13.61 4.42
CA SER A 692 9.14 -14.29 5.02
C SER A 692 10.29 -14.43 4.02
N THR A 693 11.50 -14.06 4.43
CA THR A 693 12.71 -14.11 3.59
C THR A 693 13.70 -15.17 4.09
N ALA A 694 14.77 -15.40 3.31
CA ALA A 694 15.89 -16.21 3.76
C ALA A 694 16.61 -15.58 4.98
N PRO A 695 17.30 -16.38 5.82
CA PRO A 695 17.77 -15.93 7.15
C PRO A 695 18.75 -14.76 7.18
N ASP A 696 19.45 -14.49 6.08
CA ASP A 696 20.54 -13.54 6.00
C ASP A 696 20.26 -12.37 5.05
N THR A 697 19.00 -12.18 4.64
CA THR A 697 18.61 -11.11 3.71
C THR A 697 17.21 -10.56 3.98
N VAL A 698 17.04 -9.26 3.75
CA VAL A 698 15.74 -8.60 3.72
C VAL A 698 15.07 -8.69 2.33
N VAL A 699 15.79 -9.20 1.32
CA VAL A 699 15.29 -9.34 -0.05
C VAL A 699 14.33 -10.54 -0.13
N PRO A 700 13.09 -10.37 -0.64
CA PRO A 700 12.16 -11.46 -0.86
C PRO A 700 12.72 -12.56 -1.79
N ASN A 701 12.21 -13.78 -1.65
CA ASN A 701 12.61 -14.88 -2.55
C ASN A 701 12.24 -14.52 -4.00
N GLY A 702 13.13 -14.84 -4.95
CA GLY A 702 13.00 -14.40 -6.34
C GLY A 702 13.61 -13.01 -6.62
N GLY A 703 14.10 -12.31 -5.60
CA GLY A 703 14.80 -11.04 -5.78
C GLY A 703 13.83 -9.85 -5.86
N GLU A 704 14.12 -8.91 -6.76
CA GLU A 704 13.36 -7.65 -6.85
C GLU A 704 12.06 -7.78 -7.64
N ASP A 705 11.96 -8.79 -8.51
CA ASP A 705 10.77 -9.19 -9.25
C ASP A 705 10.13 -10.48 -8.67
N GLY A 706 10.55 -10.87 -7.47
CA GLY A 706 10.05 -12.06 -6.77
C GLY A 706 8.78 -11.80 -5.97
N TYR A 707 8.71 -12.35 -4.75
CA TYR A 707 7.62 -12.04 -3.83
C TYR A 707 7.50 -10.52 -3.57
N PRO A 708 6.29 -10.01 -3.33
CA PRO A 708 6.09 -8.59 -3.05
C PRO A 708 6.92 -8.10 -1.85
N TRP A 709 7.42 -6.86 -1.96
CA TRP A 709 8.21 -6.22 -0.91
C TRP A 709 7.37 -5.58 0.20
N GLY A 710 6.11 -5.25 -0.09
CA GLY A 710 5.22 -4.53 0.82
C GLY A 710 4.76 -5.39 2.00
N PRO A 711 4.27 -4.76 3.09
CA PRO A 711 3.80 -5.47 4.28
C PRO A 711 2.40 -6.07 4.10
N HIS A 712 2.16 -6.83 3.02
CA HIS A 712 0.86 -7.43 2.72
C HIS A 712 0.56 -8.64 3.61
N GLY A 713 1.52 -9.57 3.67
CA GLY A 713 1.41 -10.88 4.34
C GLY A 713 2.76 -11.42 4.81
N SER A 714 2.72 -12.40 5.73
CA SER A 714 3.88 -13.20 6.15
C SER A 714 3.42 -14.50 6.84
N ASN A 715 4.28 -15.51 6.87
CA ASN A 715 4.06 -16.68 7.73
C ASN A 715 4.51 -16.43 9.18
N ASP A 716 5.26 -15.36 9.43
CA ASP A 716 5.73 -14.97 10.76
C ASP A 716 4.79 -13.94 11.40
N ASN A 717 4.62 -14.05 12.72
CA ASN A 717 3.86 -13.09 13.53
C ASN A 717 4.32 -11.64 13.30
N PHE A 718 3.41 -10.68 13.45
CA PHE A 718 3.64 -9.24 13.22
C PHE A 718 4.02 -8.86 11.78
N LEU A 719 3.66 -9.70 10.81
CA LEU A 719 4.03 -9.53 9.40
C LEU A 719 5.54 -9.40 9.21
N LEU A 720 6.33 -10.18 9.97
CA LEU A 720 7.78 -10.05 9.97
C LEU A 720 8.41 -10.87 8.85
N LYS A 721 9.57 -10.43 8.37
CA LYS A 721 10.35 -11.19 7.39
C LYS A 721 11.01 -12.45 7.96
N GLY A 722 11.03 -12.60 9.29
CA GLY A 722 11.54 -13.78 9.99
C GLY A 722 11.01 -13.89 11.41
N GLY A 723 11.36 -14.98 12.09
CA GLY A 723 10.85 -15.31 13.41
C GLY A 723 11.27 -14.30 14.49
N TRP A 724 10.37 -14.04 15.44
CA TRP A 724 10.62 -13.21 16.60
C TRP A 724 9.95 -13.80 17.84
N SER A 725 10.74 -14.12 18.86
CA SER A 725 10.22 -14.69 20.11
C SER A 725 11.16 -14.47 21.30
N ASP A 726 10.77 -14.97 22.47
CA ASP A 726 11.65 -15.02 23.65
C ASP A 726 12.82 -16.02 23.48
N GLN A 727 12.94 -16.70 22.33
CA GLN A 727 14.05 -17.59 21.95
C GLN A 727 15.04 -16.95 20.97
N THR A 728 14.75 -15.73 20.50
CA THR A 728 15.60 -15.08 19.51
C THR A 728 17.01 -14.84 20.06
N GLY A 729 18.01 -15.19 19.25
CA GLY A 729 19.42 -15.10 19.63
C GLY A 729 20.02 -16.40 20.16
N VAL A 730 19.21 -17.45 20.38
CA VAL A 730 19.74 -18.78 20.74
C VAL A 730 20.52 -19.36 19.54
N PRO A 731 21.71 -19.94 19.74
CA PRO A 731 22.41 -20.62 18.65
C PRO A 731 21.78 -22.00 18.38
N ALA A 732 20.79 -22.08 17.50
CA ALA A 732 20.19 -23.36 17.09
C ALA A 732 20.10 -23.51 15.56
N ALA A 733 20.34 -24.73 15.08
CA ALA A 733 20.29 -25.05 13.65
C ALA A 733 18.90 -24.77 13.08
N GLY A 734 18.84 -24.05 11.95
CA GLY A 734 17.58 -23.72 11.26
C GLY A 734 16.82 -22.51 11.82
N GLN A 735 17.33 -21.79 12.82
CA GLN A 735 16.66 -20.58 13.34
C GLN A 735 16.74 -19.40 12.37
N ASN A 736 15.56 -18.95 11.94
CA ASN A 736 15.35 -17.84 11.01
C ASN A 736 14.96 -16.53 11.73
N ASP A 737 15.72 -16.10 12.73
CA ASP A 737 15.37 -14.90 13.52
C ASP A 737 15.49 -13.61 12.71
N LEU A 738 14.54 -12.69 12.90
CA LEU A 738 14.43 -11.41 12.21
C LEU A 738 15.73 -10.59 12.21
N CYS A 739 16.36 -10.44 13.38
CA CYS A 739 17.48 -9.51 13.59
C CYS A 739 18.68 -9.80 12.68
N PHE A 740 18.90 -11.05 12.28
CA PHE A 740 20.10 -11.46 11.54
C PHE A 740 20.03 -11.21 10.03
N ARG A 741 18.92 -10.62 9.55
CA ARG A 741 18.84 -10.02 8.21
C ARG A 741 19.68 -8.74 8.11
N CYS A 742 19.87 -8.07 9.24
CA CYS A 742 20.61 -6.81 9.31
C CYS A 742 21.87 -6.92 10.16
N HIS A 743 21.92 -7.86 11.11
CA HIS A 743 23.06 -8.09 12.01
C HIS A 743 23.80 -9.40 11.69
N GLN A 744 25.12 -9.42 11.92
CA GLN A 744 25.93 -10.61 11.69
C GLN A 744 25.78 -11.66 12.81
N PRO A 745 25.24 -12.86 12.53
CA PRO A 745 24.99 -13.86 13.56
C PRO A 745 26.27 -14.39 14.23
N ASP A 746 27.41 -14.42 13.54
CA ASP A 746 28.70 -14.84 14.11
C ASP A 746 29.25 -13.85 15.14
N GLN A 747 28.87 -12.58 15.09
CA GLN A 747 29.31 -11.57 16.07
C GLN A 747 28.37 -11.43 17.28
N TYR A 748 27.11 -11.85 17.14
CA TYR A 748 26.08 -11.67 18.18
C TYR A 748 25.62 -12.97 18.85
N ARG A 749 25.58 -14.10 18.12
CA ARG A 749 25.16 -15.41 18.63
C ARG A 749 25.98 -16.61 18.14
N PRO A 750 27.32 -16.53 18.09
CA PRO A 750 28.12 -17.64 17.58
C PRO A 750 28.05 -18.90 18.47
N THR A 751 28.09 -20.08 17.85
CA THR A 751 28.23 -21.38 18.56
C THR A 751 29.66 -21.67 19.01
N ALA A 752 30.64 -21.00 18.41
CA ALA A 752 32.06 -21.09 18.75
C ALA A 752 32.73 -19.72 18.48
N VAL A 753 33.80 -19.40 19.18
CA VAL A 753 34.49 -18.11 19.01
C VAL A 753 34.89 -17.92 17.54
N PRO A 754 34.42 -16.86 16.85
CA PRO A 754 34.76 -16.62 15.45
C PRO A 754 36.26 -16.43 15.25
N GLY A 755 36.74 -16.76 14.05
CA GLY A 755 38.15 -16.53 13.68
C GLY A 755 38.57 -15.06 13.75
N VAL A 756 37.61 -14.15 13.56
CA VAL A 756 37.77 -12.70 13.76
C VAL A 756 36.62 -12.22 14.65
N VAL A 757 36.95 -11.74 15.84
CA VAL A 757 36.00 -11.09 16.74
C VAL A 757 36.03 -9.58 16.47
N GLN A 758 34.92 -9.06 16.00
CA GLN A 758 34.74 -7.64 15.68
C GLN A 758 34.33 -6.85 16.91
N LEU A 759 34.53 -5.53 16.89
CA LEU A 759 34.04 -4.65 17.95
C LEU A 759 32.53 -4.45 17.80
N SER A 760 31.75 -4.65 18.87
CA SER A 760 30.28 -4.45 18.83
C SER A 760 29.78 -3.22 19.58
N GLY A 761 30.69 -2.46 20.19
CA GLY A 761 30.34 -1.41 21.16
C GLY A 761 29.92 -1.96 22.53
N PHE A 762 29.73 -3.28 22.68
CA PHE A 762 29.57 -3.94 23.98
C PHE A 762 30.84 -4.73 24.32
N ARG A 763 31.73 -4.14 25.11
CA ARG A 763 32.98 -4.75 25.58
C ARG A 763 33.37 -4.24 26.96
N MET A 764 34.20 -5.00 27.68
CA MET A 764 34.77 -4.54 28.95
C MET A 764 35.78 -3.41 28.72
N ALA A 765 35.80 -2.41 29.61
CA ALA A 765 36.79 -1.35 29.58
C ALA A 765 38.21 -1.90 29.83
N LEU A 766 39.22 -1.23 29.25
CA LEU A 766 40.62 -1.60 29.44
C LEU A 766 41.02 -1.48 30.93
N GLY A 767 41.59 -2.56 31.48
CA GLY A 767 42.05 -2.60 32.88
C GLY A 767 41.07 -3.18 33.90
N SER A 768 39.85 -3.58 33.51
CA SER A 768 38.94 -4.33 34.39
C SER A 768 39.46 -5.75 34.62
N GLY A 769 39.81 -6.10 35.86
CA GLY A 769 40.42 -7.39 36.18
C GLY A 769 39.45 -8.57 36.08
N SER A 770 39.66 -9.47 35.09
CA SER A 770 39.53 -10.95 35.18
C SER A 770 39.72 -11.65 33.83
N GLY A 771 40.84 -12.37 33.68
CA GLY A 771 40.97 -13.63 32.92
C GLY A 771 41.42 -13.56 31.44
N CYS A 772 42.40 -14.42 31.14
CA CYS A 772 43.18 -14.71 29.91
C CYS A 772 42.47 -14.88 28.54
N LEU A 773 41.29 -14.29 28.30
CA LEU A 773 40.54 -14.44 27.04
C LEU A 773 40.40 -13.10 26.33
N SER A 774 41.23 -12.89 25.31
CA SER A 774 41.41 -11.61 24.60
C SER A 774 40.14 -11.02 23.98
N PHE A 775 39.11 -11.83 23.69
CA PHE A 775 37.88 -11.38 23.02
C PHE A 775 36.87 -10.69 23.95
N LYS A 776 36.97 -10.83 25.29
CA LYS A 776 36.09 -10.12 26.24
C LYS A 776 36.31 -8.60 26.25
N LEU A 777 37.51 -8.17 25.83
CA LEU A 777 37.89 -6.77 25.60
C LEU A 777 37.47 -6.28 24.20
N THR A 778 36.79 -7.11 23.40
CA THR A 778 36.43 -6.81 22.01
C THR A 778 34.92 -6.88 21.79
N ASN A 779 34.27 -7.99 22.19
CA ASN A 779 32.84 -8.18 22.02
C ASN A 779 32.28 -9.16 23.07
N LEU A 780 31.49 -8.63 23.99
CA LEU A 780 30.85 -9.40 25.06
C LEU A 780 29.67 -10.25 24.57
N HIS A 781 29.07 -9.96 23.41
CA HIS A 781 28.05 -10.84 22.83
C HIS A 781 28.64 -12.22 22.52
N VAL A 782 29.81 -12.28 21.87
CA VAL A 782 30.54 -13.53 21.61
C VAL A 782 30.83 -14.28 22.90
N ALA A 783 31.25 -13.57 23.96
CA ALA A 783 31.54 -14.19 25.26
C ALA A 783 30.29 -14.79 25.93
N HIS A 784 29.15 -14.11 25.86
CA HIS A 784 27.88 -14.62 26.39
C HIS A 784 27.29 -15.76 25.54
N ALA A 785 27.44 -15.71 24.22
CA ALA A 785 26.94 -16.74 23.32
C ALA A 785 27.72 -18.06 23.42
N THR A 786 29.05 -17.99 23.57
CA THR A 786 29.94 -19.17 23.57
C THR A 786 30.12 -19.81 24.95
N GLY A 787 29.51 -19.25 26.00
CA GLY A 787 29.47 -19.86 27.33
C GLY A 787 30.80 -19.94 28.07
N VAL A 788 31.83 -19.22 27.62
CA VAL A 788 33.21 -19.31 28.15
C VAL A 788 33.31 -18.82 29.62
N ASN A 789 32.23 -18.31 30.19
CA ASN A 789 32.11 -17.92 31.61
C ASN A 789 31.11 -18.78 32.42
N GLY A 790 30.64 -19.92 31.90
CA GLY A 790 29.77 -20.86 32.62
C GLY A 790 28.28 -20.51 32.64
N VAL A 791 27.84 -19.53 31.84
CA VAL A 791 26.44 -19.24 31.54
C VAL A 791 26.21 -19.45 30.05
N VAL A 792 25.29 -20.33 29.69
CA VAL A 792 24.96 -20.71 28.30
C VAL A 792 23.52 -20.29 27.98
N ASN A 793 23.15 -20.27 26.70
CA ASN A 793 21.77 -19.99 26.24
C ASN A 793 21.24 -18.57 26.51
N PHE A 794 22.10 -17.55 26.51
CA PHE A 794 21.63 -16.17 26.52
C PHE A 794 20.74 -15.88 25.31
N ARG A 795 19.65 -15.16 25.58
CA ARG A 795 18.66 -14.76 24.58
C ARG A 795 18.65 -13.25 24.46
N CYS A 796 18.36 -12.71 23.29
CA CYS A 796 18.39 -11.26 23.10
C CYS A 796 17.41 -10.54 24.05
N THR A 797 16.22 -11.12 24.27
CA THR A 797 15.17 -10.50 25.12
C THR A 797 15.48 -10.50 26.62
N TYR A 798 16.56 -11.17 27.05
CA TYR A 798 17.06 -11.06 28.43
C TYR A 798 17.61 -9.65 28.69
N CYS A 799 18.25 -9.07 27.67
CA CYS A 799 18.91 -7.76 27.75
C CYS A 799 18.15 -6.67 27.01
N HIS A 800 17.49 -7.01 25.91
CA HIS A 800 16.83 -6.05 25.03
C HIS A 800 15.32 -6.12 25.15
N ILE A 801 14.64 -4.99 24.96
CA ILE A 801 13.19 -4.96 24.90
C ILE A 801 12.66 -5.68 23.65
N ALA A 802 11.38 -6.07 23.71
CA ALA A 802 10.72 -6.91 22.71
C ALA A 802 10.21 -6.14 21.46
N VAL A 803 10.25 -4.81 21.48
CA VAL A 803 9.76 -3.93 20.40
C VAL A 803 10.93 -3.16 19.79
N PRO A 804 11.58 -3.65 18.73
CA PRO A 804 12.82 -3.07 18.20
C PRO A 804 12.58 -1.80 17.35
N HIS A 805 11.70 -0.90 17.78
CA HIS A 805 11.35 0.33 17.06
C HIS A 805 12.02 1.53 17.72
N GLY A 806 11.59 1.85 18.94
CA GLY A 806 12.23 2.81 19.82
C GLY A 806 12.05 2.43 21.29
N TRP A 807 12.94 2.94 22.13
CA TRP A 807 12.93 2.66 23.56
C TRP A 807 13.62 3.78 24.33
N LYS A 808 13.11 4.10 25.51
CA LYS A 808 13.66 5.17 26.35
C LYS A 808 15.14 5.00 26.70
N ASN A 809 15.65 3.77 26.77
CA ASN A 809 17.02 3.48 27.17
C ASN A 809 17.94 3.18 25.98
N LYS A 810 19.24 3.41 26.15
CA LYS A 810 20.26 3.15 25.12
C LYS A 810 20.37 1.68 24.75
N ALA A 811 20.82 1.41 23.52
CA ALA A 811 20.96 0.08 22.91
C ALA A 811 19.74 -0.85 23.12
N PHE A 812 18.53 -0.29 23.18
CA PHE A 812 17.29 -1.03 23.48
C PHE A 812 17.33 -1.82 24.79
N LEU A 813 18.17 -1.42 25.75
CA LEU A 813 18.35 -2.17 26.98
C LEU A 813 17.11 -2.09 27.86
N ALA A 814 16.55 -3.26 28.18
CA ALA A 814 15.61 -3.41 29.26
C ALA A 814 16.31 -3.08 30.58
N ASN A 815 15.64 -2.39 31.49
CA ASN A 815 16.19 -2.14 32.82
C ASN A 815 15.14 -2.44 33.89
N LEU A 816 15.30 -3.55 34.59
CA LEU A 816 14.40 -3.91 35.70
C LEU A 816 14.64 -3.09 36.97
N ASN A 817 15.66 -2.22 37.00
CA ASN A 817 15.74 -1.18 38.03
C ASN A 817 14.73 -0.04 37.81
N ASP A 818 14.24 0.15 36.59
CA ASP A 818 13.19 1.12 36.26
C ASP A 818 12.43 0.69 34.99
N VAL A 819 11.27 0.07 35.18
CA VAL A 819 10.40 -0.32 34.06
C VAL A 819 9.53 0.81 33.51
N GLY A 820 9.56 2.00 34.11
CA GLY A 820 8.88 3.22 33.66
C GLY A 820 7.36 3.18 33.71
N LEU A 821 6.73 4.25 33.22
CA LEU A 821 5.27 4.43 33.15
C LEU A 821 4.61 3.51 32.12
N GLU A 822 5.38 3.09 31.13
CA GLU A 822 4.98 2.29 29.97
C GLU A 822 4.75 0.81 30.27
N ALA A 823 5.22 0.31 31.42
CA ALA A 823 4.97 -1.04 31.90
C ALA A 823 4.32 -0.98 33.30
N PRO A 824 3.05 -1.41 33.46
CA PRO A 824 2.42 -1.43 34.77
C PRO A 824 3.07 -2.48 35.67
N LEU A 825 3.24 -2.17 36.96
CA LEU A 825 3.71 -3.16 37.95
C LEU A 825 2.61 -4.22 38.19
N LEU A 826 2.98 -5.50 38.22
CA LEU A 826 2.03 -6.58 38.48
C LEU A 826 1.72 -6.68 39.98
N ALA A 827 0.51 -7.13 40.33
CA ALA A 827 0.10 -7.28 41.73
C ALA A 827 1.02 -8.26 42.48
N GLY A 828 1.62 -7.80 43.59
CA GLY A 828 2.54 -8.60 44.40
C GLY A 828 4.01 -8.56 43.96
N GLU A 829 4.34 -7.83 42.89
CA GLU A 829 5.71 -7.36 42.70
C GLU A 829 6.04 -6.42 43.86
N ALA A 830 7.24 -6.55 44.42
CA ALA A 830 7.63 -5.95 45.70
C ALA A 830 7.81 -4.43 45.64
N GLY A 831 6.89 -3.71 45.01
CA GLY A 831 6.88 -2.27 44.93
C GLY A 831 5.51 -1.65 45.15
N SER A 832 5.48 -0.50 45.83
CA SER A 832 4.29 0.35 45.83
C SER A 832 4.10 0.94 44.42
N ALA A 833 3.00 1.65 44.17
CA ALA A 833 2.83 2.45 42.95
C ALA A 833 3.98 3.47 42.72
N ASP A 834 4.85 3.66 43.72
CA ASP A 834 6.03 4.49 43.72
C ASP A 834 7.32 3.74 43.30
N SER A 835 7.52 2.45 43.64
CA SER A 835 8.78 1.76 43.27
C SER A 835 8.65 0.95 41.98
N ARG A 836 9.14 1.50 40.86
CA ARG A 836 9.08 0.87 39.52
C ARG A 836 10.24 -0.10 39.22
N GLN A 837 10.99 -0.47 40.24
CA GLN A 837 11.94 -1.58 40.19
C GLN A 837 11.21 -2.93 40.28
N VAL A 838 11.58 -3.87 39.40
CA VAL A 838 11.12 -5.26 39.45
C VAL A 838 12.16 -6.11 40.19
N ARG A 839 11.70 -6.85 41.19
CA ARG A 839 12.53 -7.79 41.96
C ARG A 839 12.52 -9.18 41.34
N TYR A 840 13.66 -9.88 41.38
CA TYR A 840 13.70 -11.31 41.08
C TYR A 840 13.23 -12.14 42.29
N THR A 841 12.08 -11.84 42.86
CA THR A 841 11.49 -12.71 43.90
C THR A 841 10.67 -13.80 43.25
N GLY A 842 11.33 -14.85 42.74
CA GLY A 842 10.67 -16.12 42.39
C GLY A 842 9.25 -16.00 41.80
N ALA A 843 9.02 -15.05 40.89
CA ALA A 843 7.68 -14.53 40.58
C ALA A 843 6.89 -15.48 39.64
N PRO A 844 5.62 -15.19 39.27
CA PRO A 844 4.42 -16.03 39.43
C PRO A 844 4.29 -17.27 38.52
N GLN A 845 5.37 -17.64 37.81
CA GLN A 845 5.49 -18.83 36.97
C GLN A 845 6.80 -19.61 37.18
N GLY A 846 7.64 -19.25 38.17
CA GLY A 846 8.78 -20.06 38.60
C GLY A 846 10.05 -20.03 37.74
N THR A 847 10.19 -19.09 36.78
CA THR A 847 11.32 -19.07 35.81
C THR A 847 12.40 -18.01 36.05
N GLY A 848 12.21 -17.05 36.96
CA GLY A 848 13.19 -15.98 37.24
C GLY A 848 13.33 -14.92 36.13
N ARG A 849 12.31 -14.73 35.27
CA ARG A 849 12.30 -13.78 34.15
C ARG A 849 11.06 -12.88 34.20
N TYR A 850 11.18 -11.63 33.75
CA TYR A 850 10.07 -10.66 33.73
C TYR A 850 9.34 -10.65 32.39
N TYR A 851 8.03 -10.81 32.43
CA TYR A 851 7.14 -10.82 31.27
C TYR A 851 6.02 -9.80 31.47
N ASN A 852 6.07 -8.72 30.70
CA ASN A 852 5.04 -7.71 30.66
C ASN A 852 5.06 -7.05 29.28
N GLY A 853 4.18 -7.52 28.39
CA GLY A 853 4.05 -6.95 27.07
C GLY A 853 3.64 -5.47 27.12
N PRO A 854 3.97 -4.67 26.09
CA PRO A 854 4.59 -5.11 24.85
C PRO A 854 6.12 -5.19 24.92
N TYR A 855 6.77 -4.56 25.90
CA TYR A 855 8.22 -4.34 25.89
C TYR A 855 9.05 -5.43 26.58
N TYR A 856 8.50 -6.16 27.55
CA TYR A 856 9.25 -7.12 28.35
C TYR A 856 8.81 -8.55 28.02
N ASN A 857 9.66 -9.30 27.30
CA ASN A 857 9.43 -10.68 26.91
C ASN A 857 10.53 -11.61 27.44
N GLY A 858 10.53 -11.81 28.76
CA GLY A 858 11.53 -12.62 29.46
C GLY A 858 12.77 -11.83 29.87
N ALA A 859 12.61 -10.55 30.18
CA ALA A 859 13.70 -9.65 30.53
C ALA A 859 14.29 -9.97 31.91
N VAL A 860 15.59 -9.71 32.04
CA VAL A 860 16.36 -9.96 33.27
C VAL A 860 17.32 -8.78 33.58
N LEU A 861 17.75 -8.02 32.57
CA LEU A 861 18.79 -7.02 32.75
C LEU A 861 18.46 -5.93 33.80
N LYS A 862 19.42 -5.68 34.68
CA LYS A 862 19.43 -4.55 35.64
C LYS A 862 20.69 -3.71 35.44
N VAL A 863 20.50 -2.44 35.09
CA VAL A 863 21.58 -1.46 34.85
C VAL A 863 21.53 -0.40 35.94
N ARG A 864 22.67 -0.17 36.61
CA ARG A 864 22.83 0.88 37.62
C ARG A 864 23.39 2.17 37.01
N LYS A 865 24.33 2.01 36.09
CA LYS A 865 24.95 3.10 35.35
C LYS A 865 25.05 2.71 33.88
N PHE A 866 24.45 3.51 33.01
CA PHE A 866 24.66 3.36 31.58
C PHE A 866 26.07 3.84 31.26
N ALA A 867 26.89 2.98 30.64
CA ALA A 867 28.23 3.36 30.21
C ALA A 867 28.21 3.80 28.74
N ARG A 868 29.21 4.58 28.33
CA ARG A 868 29.48 4.85 26.91
C ARG A 868 29.80 3.55 26.19
N SER A 869 29.43 3.48 24.91
CA SER A 869 29.74 2.30 24.11
C SER A 869 31.25 2.02 24.09
N GLY A 870 31.60 0.76 24.35
CA GLY A 870 32.96 0.25 24.48
C GLY A 870 33.69 0.60 25.80
N GLU A 871 32.97 1.11 26.81
CA GLU A 871 33.49 1.43 28.16
C GLU A 871 32.70 0.75 29.29
N TRP A 872 32.02 -0.37 28.98
CA TRP A 872 31.24 -1.10 29.98
C TRP A 872 32.14 -1.78 31.02
N LEU A 873 31.71 -1.76 32.27
CA LEU A 873 32.30 -2.47 33.40
C LEU A 873 31.24 -3.39 34.00
N ASP A 874 31.66 -4.48 34.64
CA ASP A 874 30.77 -5.38 35.37
C ASP A 874 29.93 -4.62 36.41
N VAL A 875 30.54 -3.69 37.13
CA VAL A 875 29.92 -2.85 38.17
C VAL A 875 28.81 -1.91 37.63
N ASN A 876 28.69 -1.75 36.32
CA ASN A 876 27.57 -1.04 35.71
C ASN A 876 26.25 -1.84 35.79
N CYS A 877 26.35 -3.17 35.93
CA CYS A 877 25.23 -4.09 36.06
C CYS A 877 24.99 -4.45 37.53
N GLY A 878 23.72 -4.63 37.90
CA GLY A 878 23.35 -4.96 39.27
C GLY A 878 21.99 -4.45 39.69
N SER A 879 21.50 -4.99 40.80
CA SER A 879 20.30 -4.49 41.44
C SER A 879 20.55 -3.11 42.07
N SER A 880 19.67 -2.14 41.81
CA SER A 880 19.48 -1.01 42.73
C SER A 880 18.93 -1.53 44.07
N GLY A 881 18.88 -0.68 45.11
CA GLY A 881 18.58 -1.05 46.50
C GLY A 881 17.21 -1.72 46.71
N THR A 882 16.49 -1.43 47.79
CA THR A 882 15.15 -1.99 48.00
C THR A 882 14.20 -1.53 46.87
N PRO A 883 13.37 -2.42 46.28
CA PRO A 883 13.10 -3.81 46.67
C PRO A 883 14.12 -4.88 46.23
N GLY A 884 15.05 -4.56 45.34
CA GLY A 884 16.17 -5.41 45.00
C GLY A 884 17.17 -5.69 46.14
N ASN A 885 18.24 -6.44 45.84
CA ASN A 885 19.22 -6.87 46.85
C ASN A 885 20.47 -5.97 46.95
N GLY A 886 20.56 -4.90 46.15
CA GLY A 886 21.69 -3.97 46.12
C GLY A 886 23.03 -4.55 45.65
N ILE A 887 23.07 -5.81 45.22
CA ILE A 887 24.30 -6.47 44.74
C ILE A 887 24.60 -6.01 43.31
N ALA A 888 25.87 -5.75 43.00
CA ALA A 888 26.34 -5.31 41.69
C ALA A 888 27.60 -6.08 41.23
N GLY A 889 27.99 -5.89 39.97
CA GLY A 889 29.23 -6.45 39.43
C GLY A 889 29.24 -7.97 39.29
N VAL A 890 30.42 -8.58 39.34
CA VAL A 890 30.58 -10.04 39.34
C VAL A 890 29.76 -10.72 40.44
N SER A 891 29.65 -10.12 41.63
CA SER A 891 28.84 -10.66 42.73
C SER A 891 27.36 -10.69 42.39
N TRP A 892 26.85 -9.77 41.56
CA TRP A 892 25.48 -9.83 41.07
C TRP A 892 25.31 -10.95 40.04
N MET A 893 26.33 -11.20 39.23
CA MET A 893 26.31 -12.26 38.22
C MET A 893 26.48 -13.67 38.82
N ASN A 894 27.05 -13.80 40.03
CA ASN A 894 27.39 -15.08 40.67
C ASN A 894 26.73 -15.30 42.05
N ASN A 895 26.12 -16.47 42.25
CA ASN A 895 25.59 -17.03 43.52
C ASN A 895 24.80 -16.08 44.47
N ASN A 896 23.68 -15.51 44.02
CA ASN A 896 22.73 -14.74 44.81
C ASN A 896 21.29 -14.92 44.27
N SER A 897 20.29 -14.38 45.00
CA SER A 897 18.86 -14.56 44.68
C SER A 897 18.39 -13.90 43.37
N GLU A 898 19.22 -13.06 42.75
CA GLU A 898 18.94 -12.30 41.53
C GLU A 898 20.03 -12.51 40.46
N THR A 899 20.76 -13.64 40.47
CA THR A 899 21.90 -13.84 39.55
C THR A 899 21.52 -14.21 38.13
N CYS A 900 22.37 -13.77 37.19
CA CYS A 900 22.37 -14.25 35.81
C CYS A 900 22.72 -15.75 35.67
N ARG A 901 23.46 -16.34 36.62
CA ARG A 901 23.90 -17.75 36.55
C ARG A 901 22.80 -18.78 36.83
N SER A 902 21.75 -18.39 37.55
CA SER A 902 20.59 -19.23 37.86
C SER A 902 19.43 -19.05 36.88
N LEU A 903 19.66 -18.33 35.77
CA LEU A 903 18.68 -18.20 34.70
C LEU A 903 18.57 -19.54 33.94
N PRO A 904 17.35 -20.02 33.64
CA PRO A 904 17.11 -21.30 32.98
C PRO A 904 17.59 -21.35 31.52
#